data_AF-A0A3N7H1S7-F1
#
_entry.id   AF-A0A3N7H1S7-F1
#
_cell.length_a   1.000
_cell.length_b   1.000
_cell.length_c   1.000
_cell.angle_alpha   90.00
_cell.angle_beta   90.00
_cell.angle_gamma   90.00
#
_symmetry.space_group_name_H-M   'P 1'
#
loop_
_entity.id
_entity.type
_entity.pdbx_description
1 polymer ?
#
loop_
_entity_poly.entity_id
_entity_poly.type
_entity_poly.pdbx_seq_one_letter_code
_entity_poly.pdbx_strand_id
1 'polypeptide(L)'
;MDFLLFSRLVECAQAIEGGNLDVADSLLAEIQSLAPKEESTWKRKVVKYFAEALVRRAYGIRPPFPLPSLPFLYEPEATLYKFSKIASKHAIADALNSGYKRLHIIDFSIVFDSWQWKSLIGDLERQYGGLQSVLITSITPKLSKHSDYLRENREWAKGRNWELRQLICNSPDDIVNCISKLRRKRKDEMVVVNWNFILHKLLAQDGAMEQVLSKVKDLGADIMVIVEQEANLNSPDLSERIEQSFQYYCTTFESRQTPSQTPVLREMYFRRQIGNVLACEGVDRVERIESFAQWQNRPSLAGFCPVPQKADEFKEDFQHCLEEEYGEDYLEAYGIEEKEGHNILLSWHGFPLAVASVWKVTDPPQFSGGRYTMQDTVDDSEGMASSSESEDDEENESLVCRMADRNLWSTQGSSMNRIAASAKLYDILEYICHLHRLPLAVTWIFCNRGGNTDSKGKRILCIDDSARYVNHWQMDAFVDQYARRRLEKGQGIAGKALQSNIHIEQHISVLHRDEFLYEDYGPSWCPEAYHAAFAIRLTSTHPCMDDCVLEFLLPRFRMKDTSELVLLINEVLRTLQRKCLKMWEVSVREVNEASGSEVRLDDERMPNIPHEDGVLEGNEFMTVNPTSNQAEETREPLEQLACSTIEEDTICQIIDWNWPSCCQYPTSLSLDRTSKNNLLYLQ
;
A
#
# COMPACT_ATOMS: atom_id res chain seq x y z
N MET A 1 -1.92 5.75 -29.75
CA MET A 1 -0.88 5.25 -28.83
C MET A 1 0.46 5.52 -29.47
N ASP A 2 1.29 6.42 -28.95
CA ASP A 2 2.63 6.66 -29.51
C ASP A 2 3.45 5.36 -29.38
N PHE A 3 3.62 4.65 -30.50
CA PHE A 3 4.06 3.26 -30.59
C PHE A 3 5.55 3.08 -30.23
N LEU A 4 6.34 4.15 -30.34
CA LEU A 4 7.79 4.07 -30.26
C LEU A 4 8.30 3.68 -28.86
N LEU A 5 7.84 4.35 -27.80
CA LEU A 5 8.30 4.05 -26.43
C LEU A 5 7.92 2.63 -26.00
N PHE A 6 6.73 2.17 -26.38
CA PHE A 6 6.29 0.81 -26.11
C PHE A 6 7.14 -0.22 -26.87
N SER A 7 7.39 -0.01 -28.17
CA SER A 7 8.27 -0.87 -28.98
C SER A 7 9.66 -1.01 -28.34
N ARG A 8 10.24 0.10 -27.87
CA ARG A 8 11.56 0.07 -27.21
C ARG A 8 11.55 -0.68 -25.88
N LEU A 9 10.47 -0.62 -25.11
CA LEU A 9 10.33 -1.43 -23.89
C LEU A 9 10.28 -2.93 -24.22
N VAL A 10 9.53 -3.32 -25.25
CA VAL A 10 9.44 -4.72 -25.71
C VAL A 10 10.80 -5.21 -26.23
N GLU A 11 11.46 -4.44 -27.09
CA GLU A 11 12.81 -4.76 -27.58
C GLU A 11 13.83 -4.86 -26.44
N CYS A 12 13.72 -3.99 -25.43
CA CYS A 12 14.58 -4.04 -24.25
C CYS A 12 14.34 -5.31 -23.44
N ALA A 13 13.09 -5.72 -23.25
CA ALA A 13 12.75 -6.95 -22.57
C ALA A 13 13.31 -8.18 -23.31
N GLN A 14 13.14 -8.24 -24.63
CA GLN A 14 13.71 -9.29 -25.47
C GLN A 14 15.23 -9.34 -25.40
N ALA A 15 15.89 -8.18 -25.37
CA ALA A 15 17.34 -8.11 -25.20
C ALA A 15 17.78 -8.65 -23.83
N ILE A 16 17.04 -8.35 -22.76
CA ILE A 16 17.30 -8.88 -21.41
C ILE A 16 17.10 -10.40 -21.36
N GLU A 17 16.01 -10.92 -21.91
CA GLU A 17 15.75 -12.38 -21.95
C GLU A 17 16.77 -13.13 -22.80
N GLY A 18 17.26 -12.50 -23.89
CA GLY A 18 18.37 -13.01 -24.70
C GLY A 18 19.75 -12.86 -24.06
N GLY A 19 19.86 -12.28 -22.85
CA GLY A 19 21.14 -12.06 -22.16
C GLY A 19 22.00 -10.92 -22.73
N ASN A 20 21.48 -10.12 -23.67
CA ASN A 20 22.19 -9.05 -24.36
C ASN A 20 22.08 -7.72 -23.59
N LEU A 21 22.73 -7.64 -22.42
CA LEU A 21 22.62 -6.48 -21.53
C LEU A 21 23.14 -5.16 -22.15
N ASP A 22 24.11 -5.20 -23.06
CA ASP A 22 24.63 -4.00 -23.73
C ASP A 22 23.60 -3.39 -24.70
N VAL A 23 22.82 -4.26 -25.37
CA VAL A 23 21.70 -3.86 -26.22
C VAL A 23 20.58 -3.29 -25.36
N ALA A 24 20.25 -3.95 -24.23
CA ALA A 24 19.27 -3.46 -23.28
C ALA A 24 19.65 -2.08 -22.70
N ASP A 25 20.92 -1.86 -22.33
CA ASP A 25 21.39 -0.57 -21.83
C ASP A 25 21.28 0.54 -22.88
N SER A 26 21.62 0.22 -24.13
CA SER A 26 21.48 1.14 -25.26
C SER A 26 20.01 1.52 -25.51
N LEU A 27 19.10 0.54 -25.46
CA LEU A 27 17.66 0.75 -25.60
C LEU A 27 17.10 1.58 -24.44
N LEU A 28 17.57 1.34 -23.21
CA LEU A 28 17.18 2.15 -22.04
C LEU A 28 17.68 3.59 -22.14
N ALA A 29 18.89 3.81 -22.67
CA ALA A 29 19.38 5.15 -22.96
C ALA A 29 18.52 5.86 -24.01
N GLU A 30 18.08 5.13 -25.05
CA GLU A 30 17.14 5.64 -26.04
C GLU A 30 15.79 6.00 -25.39
N ILE A 31 15.21 5.10 -24.59
CA ILE A 31 13.97 5.35 -23.83
C ILE A 31 14.11 6.59 -22.95
N GLN A 32 15.20 6.75 -22.21
CA GLN A 32 15.46 7.94 -21.38
C GLN A 32 15.58 9.24 -22.20
N SER A 33 16.05 9.15 -23.45
CA SER A 33 16.13 10.29 -24.37
C SER A 33 14.79 10.65 -25.03
N LEU A 34 13.91 9.66 -25.20
CA LEU A 34 12.60 9.79 -25.83
C LEU A 34 11.52 10.17 -24.82
N ALA A 35 11.55 9.62 -23.60
CA ALA A 35 10.53 9.84 -22.58
C ALA A 35 10.27 11.32 -22.28
N PRO A 36 11.25 12.25 -22.23
CA PRO A 36 10.97 13.67 -22.04
C PRO A 36 10.13 14.31 -23.16
N LYS A 37 10.12 13.72 -24.38
CA LYS A 37 9.38 14.21 -25.55
C LYS A 37 7.92 13.74 -25.58
N GLU A 38 7.57 12.74 -24.78
CA GLU A 38 6.18 12.30 -24.63
C GLU A 38 5.37 13.39 -23.93
N GLU A 39 4.31 13.84 -24.60
CA GLU A 39 3.43 14.90 -24.11
C GLU A 39 2.61 14.42 -22.91
N SER A 40 2.21 13.15 -22.93
CA SER A 40 1.37 12.54 -21.89
C SER A 40 2.17 12.34 -20.60
N THR A 41 1.92 13.17 -19.59
CA THR A 41 2.58 13.07 -18.27
C THR A 41 2.42 11.69 -17.63
N TRP A 42 1.24 11.09 -17.78
CA TRP A 42 0.89 9.78 -17.24
C TRP A 42 1.66 8.66 -17.95
N LYS A 43 1.78 8.73 -19.28
CA LYS A 43 2.51 7.73 -20.07
C LYS A 43 4.01 7.77 -19.79
N ARG A 44 4.59 8.96 -19.58
CA ARG A 44 5.98 9.10 -19.13
C ARG A 44 6.24 8.35 -17.82
N LYS A 45 5.30 8.40 -16.87
CA LYS A 45 5.41 7.69 -15.59
C LYS A 45 5.34 6.18 -15.79
N VAL A 46 4.38 5.70 -16.57
CA VAL A 46 4.27 4.26 -16.89
C VAL A 46 5.55 3.75 -17.55
N VAL A 47 6.05 4.44 -18.59
CA VAL A 47 7.29 4.08 -19.28
C VAL A 47 8.49 4.05 -18.32
N LYS A 48 8.59 5.02 -17.40
CA LYS A 48 9.63 5.05 -16.36
C LYS A 48 9.56 3.80 -15.47
N TYR A 49 8.37 3.43 -14.98
CA TYR A 49 8.21 2.27 -14.10
C TYR A 49 8.42 0.94 -14.81
N PHE A 50 8.05 0.84 -16.09
CA PHE A 50 8.36 -0.33 -16.93
C PHE A 50 9.87 -0.46 -17.14
N ALA A 51 10.56 0.63 -17.50
CA ALA A 51 12.02 0.62 -17.64
C ALA A 51 12.73 0.21 -16.34
N GLU A 52 12.25 0.70 -15.19
CA GLU A 52 12.74 0.25 -13.88
C GLU A 52 12.51 -1.24 -13.65
N ALA A 53 11.31 -1.74 -13.92
CA ALA A 53 10.98 -3.15 -13.72
C ALA A 53 11.83 -4.09 -14.60
N LEU A 54 12.12 -3.69 -15.84
CA LEU A 54 13.02 -4.42 -16.73
C LEU A 54 14.46 -4.46 -16.18
N VAL A 55 14.96 -3.34 -15.66
CA VAL A 55 16.29 -3.31 -15.02
C VAL A 55 16.32 -4.18 -13.75
N ARG A 56 15.25 -4.12 -12.94
CA ARG A 56 15.10 -4.99 -11.77
C ARG A 56 15.15 -6.47 -12.18
N ARG A 57 14.46 -6.84 -13.26
CA ARG A 57 14.51 -8.20 -13.84
C ARG A 57 15.94 -8.58 -14.22
N ALA A 58 16.61 -7.74 -15.00
CA ALA A 58 17.95 -8.01 -15.52
C ALA A 58 19.00 -8.24 -14.43
N TYR A 59 18.90 -7.52 -13.31
CA TYR A 59 19.83 -7.63 -12.18
C TYR A 59 19.31 -8.49 -11.03
N GLY A 60 18.16 -9.16 -11.18
CA GLY A 60 17.55 -9.96 -10.11
C GLY A 60 17.23 -9.14 -8.85
N ILE A 61 16.96 -7.84 -9.00
CA ILE A 61 16.61 -6.95 -7.89
C ILE A 61 15.13 -7.16 -7.58
N ARG A 62 14.89 -7.92 -6.51
CA ARG A 62 13.53 -8.17 -6.04
C ARG A 62 13.16 -7.10 -5.01
N PRO A 63 11.94 -6.53 -5.08
CA PRO A 63 11.43 -5.71 -3.99
C PRO A 63 11.55 -6.48 -2.67
N PRO A 64 11.98 -5.84 -1.56
CA PRO A 64 12.36 -6.53 -0.32
C PRO A 64 11.23 -7.29 0.40
N PHE A 65 10.01 -7.32 -0.15
CA PHE A 65 8.88 -8.02 0.45
C PHE A 65 8.09 -8.86 -0.56
N PRO A 66 8.60 -10.03 -0.95
CA PRO A 66 7.87 -11.02 -1.75
C PRO A 66 7.10 -12.00 -0.84
N LEU A 67 6.32 -11.49 0.12
CA LEU A 67 5.39 -12.33 0.89
C LEU A 67 3.97 -12.06 0.39
N PRO A 68 3.09 -13.07 0.26
CA PRO A 68 1.77 -12.92 -0.34
C PRO A 68 0.78 -12.10 0.50
N SER A 69 1.24 -11.50 1.60
CA SER A 69 0.38 -11.04 2.68
C SER A 69 0.78 -9.69 3.28
N LEU A 70 1.46 -8.81 2.54
CA LEU A 70 1.36 -7.39 2.84
C LEU A 70 0.15 -6.83 2.06
N PRO A 71 -1.03 -6.61 2.68
CA PRO A 71 -1.93 -5.58 2.21
C PRO A 71 -1.13 -4.29 2.18
N PHE A 72 -1.35 -3.56 1.10
CA PHE A 72 -0.63 -2.37 0.78
C PHE A 72 -0.57 -1.41 1.98
N LEU A 73 0.60 -0.83 2.21
CA LEU A 73 0.73 0.36 3.07
C LEU A 73 0.17 1.62 2.39
N TYR A 74 -0.34 1.48 1.18
CA TYR A 74 -0.91 2.52 0.35
C TYR A 74 -2.36 2.19 0.05
N GLU A 75 -3.22 3.17 0.19
CA GLU A 75 -4.58 3.11 -0.33
C GLU A 75 -4.50 2.75 -1.83
N PRO A 76 -5.33 1.80 -2.32
CA PRO A 76 -5.54 1.64 -3.75
C PRO A 76 -5.84 3.01 -4.38
N GLU A 77 -5.67 3.10 -5.68
CA GLU A 77 -6.08 4.29 -6.43
C GLU A 77 -7.45 4.78 -5.95
N ALA A 78 -7.59 6.08 -5.64
CA ALA A 78 -8.73 6.57 -4.85
C ALA A 78 -10.09 6.19 -5.47
N THR A 79 -10.18 6.08 -6.80
CA THR A 79 -11.40 5.61 -7.48
C THR A 79 -11.62 4.11 -7.30
N LEU A 80 -10.60 3.27 -7.49
CA LEU A 80 -10.64 1.84 -7.18
C LEU A 80 -10.98 1.58 -5.71
N TYR A 81 -10.43 2.37 -4.80
CA TYR A 81 -10.72 2.30 -3.38
C TYR A 81 -12.19 2.65 -3.09
N LYS A 82 -12.69 3.78 -3.60
CA LYS A 82 -14.11 4.16 -3.50
C LYS A 82 -15.05 3.10 -4.05
N PHE A 83 -14.72 2.57 -5.23
CA PHE A 83 -15.46 1.48 -5.86
C PHE A 83 -15.56 0.28 -4.93
N SER A 84 -14.44 -0.13 -4.32
CA SER A 84 -14.42 -1.24 -3.36
C SER A 84 -15.20 -0.97 -2.07
N LYS A 85 -15.18 0.28 -1.58
CA LYS A 85 -15.95 0.72 -0.41
C LYS A 85 -17.45 0.63 -0.67
N ILE A 86 -17.90 1.14 -1.81
CA ILE A 86 -19.32 1.12 -2.19
C ILE A 86 -19.77 -0.32 -2.44
N ALA A 87 -18.94 -1.16 -3.06
CA ALA A 87 -19.21 -2.59 -3.21
C ALA A 87 -19.44 -3.30 -1.88
N SER A 88 -18.54 -3.07 -0.92
CA SER A 88 -18.66 -3.61 0.44
C SER A 88 -19.94 -3.11 1.12
N LYS A 89 -20.25 -1.81 0.98
CA LYS A 89 -21.46 -1.19 1.55
C LYS A 89 -22.74 -1.84 1.04
N HIS A 90 -22.92 -1.87 -0.28
CA HIS A 90 -24.13 -2.41 -0.89
C HIS A 90 -24.28 -3.91 -0.63
N ALA A 91 -23.19 -4.69 -0.74
CA ALA A 91 -23.23 -6.12 -0.47
C ALA A 91 -23.67 -6.44 0.97
N ILE A 92 -23.14 -5.70 1.96
CA ILE A 92 -23.49 -5.89 3.37
C ILE A 92 -24.92 -5.43 3.65
N ALA A 93 -25.32 -4.26 3.13
CA ALA A 93 -26.67 -3.76 3.28
C ALA A 93 -27.70 -4.73 2.68
N ASP A 94 -27.50 -5.21 1.46
CA ASP A 94 -28.41 -6.15 0.81
C ASP A 94 -28.51 -7.50 1.55
N ALA A 95 -27.44 -7.95 2.21
CA ALA A 95 -27.44 -9.18 3.00
C ALA A 95 -28.03 -9.03 4.41
N LEU A 96 -27.96 -7.83 5.00
CA LEU A 96 -28.48 -7.55 6.34
C LEU A 96 -30.01 -7.64 6.35
N ASN A 97 -30.54 -8.47 7.25
CA ASN A 97 -31.98 -8.61 7.48
C ASN A 97 -32.30 -8.53 8.98
N SER A 98 -33.58 -8.50 9.33
CA SER A 98 -34.05 -8.33 10.72
C SER A 98 -33.67 -9.47 11.68
N GLY A 99 -33.22 -10.61 11.16
CA GLY A 99 -32.71 -11.73 11.94
C GLY A 99 -31.30 -11.50 12.49
N TYR A 100 -30.50 -10.66 11.84
CA TYR A 100 -29.15 -10.34 12.26
C TYR A 100 -29.14 -9.13 13.19
N LYS A 101 -28.50 -9.31 14.35
CA LYS A 101 -28.29 -8.25 15.36
C LYS A 101 -26.82 -7.92 15.54
N ARG A 102 -25.93 -8.74 14.99
CA ARG A 102 -24.48 -8.56 15.08
C ARG A 102 -23.85 -8.75 13.71
N LEU A 103 -22.82 -7.96 13.44
CA LEU A 103 -22.08 -8.02 12.20
C LEU A 103 -20.61 -8.34 12.52
N HIS A 104 -20.08 -9.42 11.98
CA HIS A 104 -18.66 -9.76 12.04
C HIS A 104 -18.06 -9.66 10.65
N ILE A 105 -17.29 -8.60 10.41
CA ILE A 105 -16.53 -8.39 9.18
C ILE A 105 -15.13 -8.96 9.37
N ILE A 106 -14.69 -9.83 8.49
CA ILE A 106 -13.31 -10.30 8.38
C ILE A 106 -12.73 -9.71 7.11
N ASP A 107 -11.80 -8.78 7.26
CA ASP A 107 -11.28 -8.00 6.14
C ASP A 107 -9.77 -8.22 5.99
N PHE A 108 -9.40 -8.69 4.80
CA PHE A 108 -8.03 -8.96 4.38
C PHE A 108 -7.32 -7.72 3.83
N SER A 109 -8.04 -6.60 3.75
CA SER A 109 -7.63 -5.39 3.05
C SER A 109 -7.32 -4.23 4.00
N ILE A 110 -7.61 -4.35 5.31
CA ILE A 110 -7.41 -3.26 6.28
C ILE A 110 -5.93 -3.11 6.60
N VAL A 111 -5.28 -2.18 5.90
CA VAL A 111 -4.03 -1.58 6.32
C VAL A 111 -4.19 -0.08 6.07
N PHE A 112 -4.55 0.67 7.12
CA PHE A 112 -4.57 2.14 7.19
C PHE A 112 -5.83 2.98 6.90
N ASP A 113 -7.06 2.45 7.03
CA ASP A 113 -8.19 3.37 7.23
C ASP A 113 -9.44 2.78 7.93
N SER A 114 -9.48 2.82 9.27
CA SER A 114 -10.73 2.54 10.01
C SER A 114 -11.85 3.56 9.75
N TRP A 115 -11.60 4.65 9.01
CA TRP A 115 -12.65 5.60 8.61
C TRP A 115 -13.64 4.99 7.61
N GLN A 116 -13.18 4.14 6.67
CA GLN A 116 -14.07 3.43 5.75
C GLN A 116 -15.16 2.69 6.53
N TRP A 117 -14.73 1.86 7.48
CA TRP A 117 -15.63 1.09 8.32
C TRP A 117 -16.45 1.99 9.25
N LYS A 118 -15.93 3.13 9.72
CA LYS A 118 -16.71 4.10 10.50
C LYS A 118 -17.89 4.66 9.69
N SER A 119 -17.63 5.14 8.48
CA SER A 119 -18.66 5.69 7.58
C SER A 119 -19.70 4.63 7.28
N LEU A 120 -19.25 3.44 6.87
CA LEU A 120 -20.14 2.33 6.55
C LEU A 120 -20.98 1.89 7.76
N ILE A 121 -20.36 1.66 8.91
CA ILE A 121 -21.09 1.24 10.13
C ILE A 121 -22.11 2.31 10.53
N GLY A 122 -21.75 3.59 10.47
CA GLY A 122 -22.69 4.67 10.75
C GLY A 122 -23.90 4.67 9.82
N ASP A 123 -23.70 4.38 8.53
CA ASP A 123 -24.80 4.26 7.56
C ASP A 123 -25.65 3.01 7.83
N LEU A 124 -25.01 1.88 8.12
CA LEU A 124 -25.68 0.63 8.48
C LEU A 124 -26.49 0.76 9.79
N GLU A 125 -25.98 1.44 10.81
CA GLU A 125 -26.70 1.67 12.06
C GLU A 125 -27.96 2.53 11.85
N ARG A 126 -27.91 3.51 10.93
CA ARG A 126 -29.07 4.35 10.57
C ARG A 126 -30.11 3.58 9.76
N GLN A 127 -29.66 2.77 8.80
CA GLN A 127 -30.54 1.97 7.93
C GLN A 127 -31.12 0.75 8.66
N TYR A 128 -30.34 0.14 9.55
CA TYR A 128 -30.67 -1.09 10.27
C TYR A 128 -30.66 -0.86 11.79
N GLY A 129 -31.73 -0.25 12.32
CA GLY A 129 -31.87 0.03 13.76
C GLY A 129 -31.87 -1.21 14.69
N GLY A 130 -31.76 -2.43 14.15
CA GLY A 130 -31.60 -3.68 14.89
C GLY A 130 -30.15 -4.10 15.15
N LEU A 131 -29.16 -3.42 14.56
CA LEU A 131 -27.75 -3.74 14.73
C LEU A 131 -27.26 -3.32 16.12
N GLN A 132 -26.85 -4.30 16.92
CA GLN A 132 -26.46 -4.11 18.33
C GLN A 132 -24.95 -4.06 18.53
N SER A 133 -24.19 -4.76 17.69
CA SER A 133 -22.72 -4.79 17.81
C SER A 133 -22.05 -5.13 16.49
N VAL A 134 -20.88 -4.54 16.23
CA VAL A 134 -20.03 -4.84 15.09
C VAL A 134 -18.66 -5.36 15.56
N LEU A 135 -18.18 -6.45 15.00
CA LEU A 135 -16.81 -6.93 15.17
C LEU A 135 -16.10 -6.84 13.83
N ILE A 136 -14.99 -6.13 13.77
CA ILE A 136 -14.08 -6.14 12.62
C ILE A 136 -12.88 -6.99 12.99
N THR A 137 -12.57 -8.00 12.19
CA THR A 137 -11.34 -8.79 12.27
C THR A 137 -10.47 -8.45 11.07
N SER A 138 -9.45 -7.65 11.30
CA SER A 138 -8.46 -7.28 10.30
C SER A 138 -7.39 -8.38 10.22
N ILE A 139 -7.10 -8.87 9.01
CA ILE A 139 -5.99 -9.79 8.76
C ILE A 139 -4.86 -9.00 8.12
N THR A 140 -3.74 -8.88 8.83
CA THR A 140 -2.62 -8.00 8.47
C THR A 140 -1.29 -8.72 8.64
N PRO A 141 -0.22 -8.32 7.96
CA PRO A 141 1.12 -8.82 8.17
C PRO A 141 1.71 -8.34 9.49
N LYS A 142 2.80 -9.00 9.89
CA LYS A 142 3.66 -8.54 10.96
C LYS A 142 4.48 -7.36 10.46
N LEU A 143 3.94 -6.16 10.59
CA LEU A 143 4.73 -4.94 10.46
C LEU A 143 5.67 -4.85 11.68
N SER A 144 6.98 -4.77 11.46
CA SER A 144 8.02 -4.76 12.51
C SER A 144 7.75 -3.75 13.63
N LYS A 145 7.79 -4.14 14.91
CA LYS A 145 7.64 -3.28 16.12
C LYS A 145 6.46 -2.27 16.13
N HIS A 146 5.51 -2.33 15.19
CA HIS A 146 4.46 -1.32 15.03
C HIS A 146 3.27 -1.52 15.98
N SER A 147 3.53 -1.61 17.29
CA SER A 147 2.49 -1.65 18.34
C SER A 147 1.62 -0.39 18.37
N ASP A 148 2.10 0.72 17.80
CA ASP A 148 1.41 2.01 17.84
C ASP A 148 0.21 2.08 16.90
N TYR A 149 0.21 1.39 15.74
CA TYR A 149 -0.96 1.37 14.84
C TYR A 149 -2.08 0.53 15.45
N LEU A 150 -1.67 -0.57 16.10
CA LEU A 150 -2.56 -1.38 16.92
C LEU A 150 -3.19 -0.53 18.04
N ARG A 151 -2.41 0.38 18.65
CA ARG A 151 -2.91 1.29 19.69
C ARG A 151 -3.89 2.31 19.13
N GLU A 152 -3.55 3.01 18.05
CA GLU A 152 -4.43 4.01 17.39
C GLU A 152 -5.76 3.38 16.98
N ASN A 153 -5.73 2.24 16.30
CA ASN A 153 -6.94 1.54 15.87
C ASN A 153 -7.80 1.07 17.07
N ARG A 154 -7.17 0.60 18.15
CA ARG A 154 -7.90 0.24 19.39
C ARG A 154 -8.50 1.46 20.08
N GLU A 155 -7.79 2.59 20.12
CA GLU A 155 -8.31 3.84 20.68
C GLU A 155 -9.51 4.34 19.90
N TRP A 156 -9.52 4.21 18.58
CA TRP A 156 -10.65 4.59 17.75
C TRP A 156 -11.89 3.71 17.99
N ALA A 157 -11.68 2.44 18.34
CA ALA A 157 -12.77 1.52 18.67
C ALA A 157 -13.42 1.82 20.04
N LYS A 158 -12.74 2.53 20.95
CA LYS A 158 -13.23 2.79 22.31
C LYS A 158 -14.52 3.61 22.30
N GLY A 159 -15.48 3.20 23.14
CA GLY A 159 -16.69 3.97 23.41
C GLY A 159 -17.81 3.86 22.38
N ARG A 160 -17.73 2.94 21.41
CA ARG A 160 -18.87 2.64 20.51
C ARG A 160 -19.21 1.14 20.51
N ASN A 161 -20.32 0.78 19.87
CA ASN A 161 -20.81 -0.61 19.78
C ASN A 161 -20.00 -1.48 18.80
N TRP A 162 -18.72 -1.17 18.59
CA TRP A 162 -17.83 -1.91 17.69
C TRP A 162 -16.55 -2.37 18.39
N GLU A 163 -16.10 -3.55 18.02
CA GLU A 163 -14.85 -4.15 18.45
C GLU A 163 -13.93 -4.32 17.24
N LEU A 164 -12.63 -4.08 17.42
CA LEU A 164 -11.61 -4.40 16.44
C LEU A 164 -10.69 -5.50 16.98
N ARG A 165 -10.62 -6.61 16.24
CA ARG A 165 -9.64 -7.68 16.40
C ARG A 165 -8.65 -7.61 15.24
N GLN A 166 -7.39 -7.87 15.52
CA GLN A 166 -6.36 -7.95 14.49
C GLN A 166 -5.63 -9.28 14.57
N LEU A 167 -5.45 -9.92 13.43
CA LEU A 167 -4.73 -11.17 13.26
C LEU A 167 -3.50 -10.91 12.39
N ILE A 168 -2.37 -11.46 12.82
CA ILE A 168 -1.09 -11.28 12.13
C ILE A 168 -0.84 -12.49 11.21
N CYS A 169 -0.77 -12.28 9.90
CA CYS A 169 -0.54 -13.33 8.90
C CYS A 169 0.54 -12.91 7.87
N ASN A 170 1.62 -13.68 7.76
CA ASN A 170 2.74 -13.42 6.86
C ASN A 170 2.84 -14.41 5.69
N SER A 171 1.98 -15.41 5.67
CA SER A 171 1.91 -16.45 4.64
C SER A 171 0.46 -16.92 4.44
N PRO A 172 0.16 -17.65 3.35
CA PRO A 172 -1.14 -18.27 3.19
C PRO A 172 -1.42 -19.30 4.28
N ASP A 173 -0.41 -20.01 4.77
CA ASP A 173 -0.54 -20.94 5.90
C ASP A 173 -0.94 -20.22 7.19
N ASP A 174 -0.37 -19.04 7.46
CA ASP A 174 -0.80 -18.20 8.58
C ASP A 174 -2.27 -17.79 8.45
N ILE A 175 -2.70 -17.44 7.23
CA ILE A 175 -4.09 -17.10 6.94
C ILE A 175 -5.00 -18.31 7.24
N VAL A 176 -4.66 -19.49 6.72
CA VAL A 176 -5.37 -20.75 6.94
C VAL A 176 -5.47 -21.04 8.44
N ASN A 177 -4.37 -20.93 9.17
CA ASN A 177 -4.29 -21.15 10.61
C ASN A 177 -5.14 -20.14 11.40
N CYS A 178 -5.13 -18.87 11.00
CA CYS A 178 -5.89 -17.81 11.63
C CYS A 178 -7.40 -17.97 11.41
N ILE A 179 -7.85 -18.17 10.17
CA ILE A 179 -9.27 -18.42 9.87
C ILE A 179 -9.76 -19.68 10.59
N SER A 180 -8.93 -20.72 10.67
CA SER A 180 -9.27 -21.96 11.38
C SER A 180 -9.54 -21.76 12.87
N LYS A 181 -9.09 -20.65 13.47
CA LYS A 181 -9.38 -20.28 14.87
C LYS A 181 -10.60 -19.37 15.03
N LEU A 182 -11.11 -18.80 13.93
CA LEU A 182 -12.31 -17.98 13.94
C LEU A 182 -13.57 -18.86 13.97
N ARG A 183 -14.56 -18.47 14.77
CA ARG A 183 -15.83 -19.18 14.91
C ARG A 183 -16.96 -18.18 15.07
N ARG A 184 -18.08 -18.45 14.39
CA ARG A 184 -19.37 -17.79 14.66
C ARG A 184 -19.78 -18.09 16.10
N LYS A 185 -19.96 -17.05 16.91
CA LYS A 185 -20.30 -17.18 18.33
C LYS A 185 -21.80 -17.27 18.55
N ARG A 186 -22.60 -16.64 17.69
CA ARG A 186 -24.07 -16.55 17.86
C ARG A 186 -24.80 -16.76 16.55
N LYS A 187 -26.06 -17.21 16.63
CA LYS A 187 -26.90 -17.41 15.43
C LYS A 187 -27.36 -16.10 14.78
N ASP A 188 -27.47 -15.03 15.58
CA ASP A 188 -27.85 -13.68 15.12
C ASP A 188 -26.63 -12.83 14.70
N GLU A 189 -25.48 -13.47 14.49
CA GLU A 189 -24.25 -12.89 13.96
C GLU A 189 -24.13 -13.21 12.47
N MET A 190 -24.08 -12.15 11.66
CA MET A 190 -23.75 -12.22 10.24
C MET A 190 -22.23 -12.15 10.07
N VAL A 191 -21.64 -13.12 9.41
CA VAL A 191 -20.20 -13.21 9.12
C VAL A 191 -19.96 -12.82 7.66
N VAL A 192 -19.20 -11.75 7.44
CA VAL A 192 -18.83 -11.24 6.12
C VAL A 192 -17.34 -11.41 5.94
N VAL A 193 -16.92 -11.98 4.82
CA VAL A 193 -15.51 -12.01 4.43
C VAL A 193 -15.29 -11.02 3.30
N ASN A 194 -14.33 -10.10 3.45
CA ASN A 194 -14.10 -9.01 2.52
C ASN A 194 -12.67 -9.07 1.93
N TRP A 195 -12.59 -9.05 0.60
CA TRP A 195 -11.35 -9.06 -0.18
C TRP A 195 -11.33 -7.89 -1.17
N ASN A 196 -10.45 -6.90 -0.95
CA ASN A 196 -10.25 -5.79 -1.87
C ASN A 196 -8.80 -5.81 -2.39
N PHE A 197 -8.63 -6.14 -3.68
CA PHE A 197 -7.37 -6.11 -4.43
C PHE A 197 -6.23 -6.91 -3.78
N ILE A 198 -6.55 -8.08 -3.22
CA ILE A 198 -5.60 -8.90 -2.44
C ILE A 198 -5.74 -10.41 -2.68
N LEU A 199 -6.88 -10.88 -3.19
CA LEU A 199 -7.15 -12.30 -3.37
C LEU A 199 -6.20 -12.91 -4.41
N HIS A 200 -5.92 -12.18 -5.50
CA HIS A 200 -4.99 -12.62 -6.56
C HIS A 200 -3.58 -12.95 -6.04
N LYS A 201 -3.18 -12.44 -4.87
CA LYS A 201 -1.85 -12.71 -4.29
C LYS A 201 -1.68 -14.13 -3.78
N LEU A 202 -2.78 -14.80 -3.45
CA LEU A 202 -2.75 -16.22 -3.09
C LEU A 202 -2.30 -17.11 -4.24
N LEU A 203 -2.37 -16.64 -5.50
CA LEU A 203 -1.92 -17.39 -6.66
C LEU A 203 -0.39 -17.51 -6.77
N ALA A 204 0.36 -16.81 -5.92
CA ALA A 204 1.81 -16.93 -5.86
C ALA A 204 2.27 -18.32 -5.41
N GLN A 205 1.45 -19.00 -4.60
CA GLN A 205 1.69 -20.32 -4.06
C GLN A 205 0.59 -21.27 -4.51
N ASP A 206 0.98 -22.37 -5.15
CA ASP A 206 0.02 -23.34 -5.69
C ASP A 206 -0.86 -23.92 -4.56
N GLY A 207 -2.18 -23.97 -4.80
CA GLY A 207 -3.16 -24.51 -3.86
C GLY A 207 -3.52 -23.59 -2.68
N ALA A 208 -2.84 -22.46 -2.48
CA ALA A 208 -3.09 -21.56 -1.36
C ALA A 208 -4.50 -20.93 -1.42
N MET A 209 -4.93 -20.52 -2.61
CA MET A 209 -6.29 -19.99 -2.85
C MET A 209 -7.36 -20.99 -2.40
N GLU A 210 -7.23 -22.25 -2.84
CA GLU A 210 -8.20 -23.32 -2.59
C GLU A 210 -8.25 -23.65 -1.08
N GLN A 211 -7.09 -23.70 -0.42
CA GLN A 211 -7.01 -23.92 1.03
C GLN A 211 -7.68 -22.79 1.83
N VAL A 212 -7.40 -21.53 1.48
CA VAL A 212 -8.00 -20.36 2.14
C VAL A 212 -9.52 -20.33 1.92
N LEU A 213 -9.99 -20.52 0.69
CA LEU A 213 -11.43 -20.58 0.38
C LEU A 213 -12.13 -21.73 1.12
N SER A 214 -11.47 -22.88 1.26
CA SER A 214 -11.98 -23.98 2.08
C SER A 214 -12.17 -23.56 3.54
N LYS A 215 -11.25 -22.79 4.13
CA LYS A 215 -11.39 -22.29 5.51
C LYS A 215 -12.45 -21.20 5.65
N VAL A 216 -12.60 -20.34 4.65
CA VAL A 216 -13.71 -19.37 4.59
C VAL A 216 -15.07 -20.09 4.56
N LYS A 217 -15.15 -21.21 3.84
CA LYS A 217 -16.34 -22.06 3.83
C LYS A 217 -16.59 -22.73 5.18
N ASP A 218 -15.56 -23.33 5.80
CA ASP A 218 -15.66 -23.98 7.13
C ASP A 218 -16.07 -23.00 8.23
N LEU A 219 -15.67 -21.73 8.11
CA LEU A 219 -16.07 -20.66 9.01
C LEU A 219 -17.59 -20.42 8.99
N GLY A 220 -18.25 -20.77 7.88
CA GLY A 220 -19.66 -20.47 7.63
C GLY A 220 -19.87 -18.97 7.42
N ALA A 221 -19.11 -18.34 6.53
CA ALA A 221 -19.39 -16.96 6.12
C ALA A 221 -20.76 -16.87 5.41
N ASP A 222 -21.57 -15.87 5.76
CA ASP A 222 -22.88 -15.66 5.13
C ASP A 222 -22.73 -15.07 3.72
N ILE A 223 -21.81 -14.11 3.57
CA ILE A 223 -21.37 -13.59 2.28
C ILE A 223 -19.86 -13.39 2.24
N MET A 224 -19.31 -13.46 1.04
CA MET A 224 -17.95 -13.08 0.71
C MET A 224 -17.99 -12.02 -0.39
N VAL A 225 -17.42 -10.86 -0.13
CA VAL A 225 -17.29 -9.74 -1.09
C VAL A 225 -15.89 -9.79 -1.67
N ILE A 226 -15.79 -9.80 -3.00
CA ILE A 226 -14.52 -9.79 -3.72
C ILE A 226 -14.53 -8.62 -4.70
N VAL A 227 -13.54 -7.75 -4.56
CA VAL A 227 -13.24 -6.65 -5.49
C VAL A 227 -11.83 -6.83 -6.00
N GLU A 228 -11.67 -6.99 -7.31
CA GLU A 228 -10.39 -7.27 -7.97
C GLU A 228 -10.20 -6.43 -9.23
N GLN A 229 -8.95 -6.21 -9.63
CA GLN A 229 -8.64 -5.56 -10.90
C GLN A 229 -9.14 -6.40 -12.09
N GLU A 230 -9.67 -5.75 -13.13
CA GLU A 230 -10.10 -6.43 -14.36
C GLU A 230 -8.99 -6.37 -15.42
N ALA A 231 -8.03 -7.26 -15.30
CA ALA A 231 -6.93 -7.42 -16.27
C ALA A 231 -6.38 -8.85 -16.23
N ASN A 232 -5.84 -9.34 -17.34
CA ASN A 232 -5.02 -10.55 -17.32
C ASN A 232 -3.55 -10.14 -17.27
N LEU A 233 -2.93 -10.13 -16.08
CA LEU A 233 -1.50 -9.83 -15.89
C LEU A 233 -0.71 -11.06 -15.43
N ASN A 234 -1.34 -12.23 -15.43
CA ASN A 234 -0.77 -13.49 -14.95
C ASN A 234 -0.26 -14.41 -16.08
N SER A 235 -0.05 -13.90 -17.29
CA SER A 235 0.51 -14.70 -18.39
C SER A 235 1.89 -15.28 -18.02
N PRO A 236 2.20 -16.55 -18.36
CA PRO A 236 3.56 -17.08 -18.22
C PRO A 236 4.57 -16.38 -19.13
N ASP A 237 4.13 -15.83 -20.26
CA ASP A 237 4.98 -15.14 -21.23
C ASP A 237 5.24 -13.67 -20.82
N LEU A 238 6.51 -13.25 -20.79
CA LEU A 238 6.87 -11.88 -20.39
C LEU A 238 6.36 -10.84 -21.40
N SER A 239 6.39 -11.14 -22.70
CA SER A 239 5.97 -10.19 -23.74
C SER A 239 4.47 -9.91 -23.63
N GLU A 240 3.66 -10.95 -23.42
CA GLU A 240 2.23 -10.81 -23.14
C GLU A 240 1.99 -10.01 -21.86
N ARG A 241 2.74 -10.29 -20.77
CA ARG A 241 2.64 -9.50 -19.54
C ARG A 241 2.97 -8.03 -19.77
N ILE A 242 4.00 -7.71 -20.57
CA ILE A 242 4.35 -6.33 -20.90
C ILE A 242 3.20 -5.65 -21.66
N GLU A 243 2.65 -6.29 -22.68
CA GLU A 243 1.56 -5.73 -23.48
C GLU A 243 0.31 -5.47 -22.63
N GLN A 244 -0.17 -6.49 -21.93
CA GLN A 244 -1.40 -6.44 -21.14
C GLN A 244 -1.27 -5.46 -19.97
N SER A 245 -0.15 -5.50 -19.24
CA SER A 245 0.09 -4.57 -18.13
C SER A 245 0.31 -3.14 -18.62
N PHE A 246 0.97 -2.93 -19.76
CA PHE A 246 1.18 -1.58 -20.29
C PHE A 246 -0.14 -0.94 -20.66
N GLN A 247 -1.03 -1.69 -21.33
CA GLN A 247 -2.37 -1.21 -21.64
C GLN A 247 -3.16 -0.90 -20.37
N TYR A 248 -3.21 -1.84 -19.41
CA TYR A 248 -3.93 -1.66 -18.15
C TYR A 248 -3.44 -0.44 -17.37
N TYR A 249 -2.15 -0.39 -17.06
CA TYR A 249 -1.58 0.71 -16.27
C TYR A 249 -1.59 2.03 -17.03
N CYS A 250 -1.47 2.06 -18.36
CA CYS A 250 -1.68 3.30 -19.11
C CYS A 250 -3.09 3.85 -18.87
N THR A 251 -4.12 3.01 -19.01
CA THR A 251 -5.50 3.43 -18.78
C THR A 251 -5.72 3.85 -17.33
N THR A 252 -5.23 3.10 -16.36
CA THR A 252 -5.33 3.50 -14.95
C THR A 252 -4.55 4.78 -14.68
N PHE A 253 -3.40 5.00 -15.30
CA PHE A 253 -2.67 6.26 -15.18
C PHE A 253 -3.38 7.44 -15.86
N GLU A 254 -4.08 7.19 -16.96
CA GLU A 254 -4.85 8.17 -17.74
C GLU A 254 -6.18 8.56 -17.10
N SER A 255 -6.87 7.62 -16.41
CA SER A 255 -8.09 7.89 -15.64
C SER A 255 -7.92 8.96 -14.56
N ARG A 256 -6.68 9.45 -14.42
CA ARG A 256 -6.25 10.59 -13.63
C ARG A 256 -6.00 11.83 -14.48
N GLN A 257 -6.94 12.78 -14.41
CA GLN A 257 -6.66 14.18 -14.70
C GLN A 257 -7.25 15.18 -13.67
N THR A 258 -7.61 14.75 -12.46
CA THR A 258 -8.08 15.70 -11.43
C THR A 258 -6.93 16.32 -10.62
N PRO A 259 -6.96 17.63 -10.34
CA PRO A 259 -5.90 18.33 -9.60
C PRO A 259 -5.79 18.02 -8.10
N SER A 260 -6.77 17.32 -7.52
CA SER A 260 -6.97 17.21 -6.05
C SER A 260 -6.38 15.95 -5.42
N GLN A 261 -6.09 14.90 -6.19
CA GLN A 261 -5.52 13.66 -5.63
C GLN A 261 -4.00 13.76 -5.50
N THR A 262 -3.46 13.14 -4.45
CA THR A 262 -2.01 13.07 -4.20
C THR A 262 -1.36 12.05 -5.14
N PRO A 263 -0.66 12.48 -6.21
CA PRO A 263 -0.18 11.58 -7.25
C PRO A 263 0.86 10.58 -6.74
N VAL A 264 1.62 10.92 -5.69
CA VAL A 264 2.76 10.12 -5.24
C VAL A 264 2.36 8.78 -4.61
N LEU A 265 1.40 8.71 -3.68
CA LEU A 265 1.04 7.43 -3.03
C LEU A 265 0.47 6.41 -4.06
N ARG A 266 -0.37 6.90 -4.97
CA ARG A 266 -0.89 6.13 -6.10
C ARG A 266 0.22 5.65 -7.04
N GLU A 267 1.17 6.53 -7.36
CA GLU A 267 2.32 6.16 -8.17
C GLU A 267 3.17 5.08 -7.51
N MET A 268 3.37 5.16 -6.19
CA MET A 268 4.10 4.16 -5.42
C MET A 268 3.36 2.81 -5.46
N TYR A 269 2.03 2.81 -5.31
CA TYR A 269 1.18 1.63 -5.44
C TYR A 269 1.40 0.94 -6.80
N PHE A 270 1.20 1.65 -7.91
CA PHE A 270 1.32 1.04 -9.24
C PHE A 270 2.77 0.73 -9.63
N ARG A 271 3.75 1.55 -9.22
CA ARG A 271 5.18 1.26 -9.42
C ARG A 271 5.53 -0.09 -8.83
N ARG A 272 5.02 -0.40 -7.63
CA ARG A 272 5.26 -1.69 -6.96
C ARG A 272 4.60 -2.84 -7.72
N GLN A 273 3.36 -2.65 -8.18
CA GLN A 273 2.68 -3.67 -8.97
C GLN A 273 3.41 -3.95 -10.30
N ILE A 274 3.72 -2.92 -11.08
CA ILE A 274 4.49 -3.01 -12.33
C ILE A 274 5.82 -3.73 -12.08
N GLY A 275 6.53 -3.34 -11.02
CA GLY A 275 7.77 -3.97 -10.58
C GLY A 275 7.61 -5.47 -10.33
N ASN A 276 6.57 -5.89 -9.62
CA ASN A 276 6.33 -7.30 -9.34
C ASN A 276 5.91 -8.11 -10.58
N VAL A 277 5.00 -7.57 -11.40
CA VAL A 277 4.50 -8.23 -12.62
C VAL A 277 5.62 -8.55 -13.62
N LEU A 278 6.59 -7.63 -13.77
CA LEU A 278 7.62 -7.75 -14.80
C LEU A 278 8.97 -8.25 -14.28
N ALA A 279 9.35 -7.90 -13.04
CA ALA A 279 10.67 -8.25 -12.51
C ALA A 279 10.72 -9.60 -11.78
N CYS A 280 9.61 -10.03 -11.16
CA CYS A 280 9.58 -11.27 -10.37
C CYS A 280 9.11 -12.47 -11.20
N GLU A 281 9.43 -13.67 -10.70
CA GLU A 281 8.92 -14.96 -11.21
C GLU A 281 8.67 -15.92 -10.04
N GLY A 282 8.07 -17.08 -10.30
CA GLY A 282 7.82 -18.10 -9.29
C GLY A 282 6.99 -17.56 -8.13
N VAL A 283 7.33 -17.96 -6.90
CA VAL A 283 6.66 -17.51 -5.66
C VAL A 283 6.88 -16.03 -5.34
N ASP A 284 7.94 -15.41 -5.89
CA ASP A 284 8.23 -13.99 -5.69
C ASP A 284 7.29 -13.07 -6.50
N ARG A 285 6.61 -13.62 -7.54
CA ARG A 285 5.61 -12.91 -8.33
C ARG A 285 4.22 -13.11 -7.70
N VAL A 286 3.78 -12.09 -6.96
CA VAL A 286 2.52 -12.09 -6.19
C VAL A 286 1.39 -11.31 -6.86
N GLU A 287 1.68 -10.33 -7.72
CA GLU A 287 0.67 -9.53 -8.44
C GLU A 287 0.14 -10.31 -9.66
N ARG A 288 -0.44 -11.47 -9.40
CA ARG A 288 -0.96 -12.44 -10.38
C ARG A 288 -2.41 -12.16 -10.74
N ILE A 289 -2.65 -10.93 -11.20
CA ILE A 289 -4.01 -10.48 -11.53
C ILE A 289 -4.55 -11.28 -12.72
N GLU A 290 -5.74 -11.85 -12.55
CA GLU A 290 -6.47 -12.62 -13.56
C GLU A 290 -7.72 -11.85 -13.98
N SER A 291 -8.19 -12.03 -15.22
CA SER A 291 -9.48 -11.48 -15.63
C SER A 291 -10.64 -12.14 -14.87
N PHE A 292 -11.78 -11.45 -14.76
CA PHE A 292 -12.97 -12.03 -14.13
C PHE A 292 -13.35 -13.40 -14.71
N ALA A 293 -13.27 -13.55 -16.03
CA ALA A 293 -13.54 -14.81 -16.72
C ALA A 293 -12.69 -15.99 -16.21
N GLN A 294 -11.47 -15.72 -15.75
CA GLN A 294 -10.56 -16.71 -15.21
C GLN A 294 -10.83 -16.96 -13.72
N TRP A 295 -10.83 -15.91 -12.90
CA TRP A 295 -10.83 -16.09 -11.45
C TRP A 295 -12.20 -16.44 -10.86
N GLN A 296 -13.32 -16.11 -11.52
CA GLN A 296 -14.67 -16.43 -11.03
C GLN A 296 -14.91 -17.94 -10.83
N ASN A 297 -14.16 -18.78 -11.54
CA ASN A 297 -14.24 -20.24 -11.40
C ASN A 297 -13.73 -20.72 -10.03
N ARG A 298 -12.80 -19.98 -9.41
CA ARG A 298 -12.16 -20.38 -8.14
C ARG A 298 -13.13 -20.42 -6.95
N PRO A 299 -13.90 -19.35 -6.63
CA PRO A 299 -14.94 -19.44 -5.60
C PRO A 299 -16.05 -20.43 -6.00
N SER A 300 -16.39 -20.53 -7.28
CA SER A 300 -17.38 -21.51 -7.78
C SER A 300 -16.97 -22.96 -7.47
N LEU A 301 -15.73 -23.33 -7.77
CA LEU A 301 -15.17 -24.66 -7.48
C LEU A 301 -15.05 -24.93 -5.98
N ALA A 302 -14.85 -23.90 -5.16
CA ALA A 302 -14.90 -24.02 -3.70
C ALA A 302 -16.34 -24.20 -3.15
N GLY A 303 -17.37 -24.13 -4.01
CA GLY A 303 -18.78 -24.32 -3.64
C GLY A 303 -19.46 -23.04 -3.15
N PHE A 304 -18.99 -21.89 -3.61
CA PHE A 304 -19.71 -20.63 -3.51
C PHE A 304 -20.50 -20.37 -4.80
N CYS A 305 -21.59 -19.62 -4.71
CA CYS A 305 -22.32 -19.12 -5.87
C CYS A 305 -22.41 -17.60 -5.83
N PRO A 306 -22.37 -16.96 -7.01
CA PRO A 306 -22.50 -15.54 -7.09
C PRO A 306 -23.90 -15.09 -6.65
N VAL A 307 -23.98 -13.88 -6.11
CA VAL A 307 -25.20 -13.23 -5.66
C VAL A 307 -25.41 -11.99 -6.54
N PRO A 308 -26.56 -11.87 -7.23
CA PRO A 308 -26.85 -10.68 -8.02
C PRO A 308 -26.82 -9.40 -7.19
N GLN A 309 -26.16 -8.37 -7.71
CA GLN A 309 -26.05 -7.06 -7.08
C GLN A 309 -26.98 -6.04 -7.78
N LYS A 310 -27.44 -5.04 -7.03
CA LYS A 310 -28.25 -3.94 -7.57
C LYS A 310 -27.36 -2.87 -8.22
N ALA A 311 -27.08 -3.04 -9.51
CA ALA A 311 -26.17 -2.15 -10.25
C ALA A 311 -26.64 -0.68 -10.28
N ASP A 312 -27.95 -0.42 -10.36
CA ASP A 312 -28.48 0.95 -10.44
C ASP A 312 -28.24 1.74 -9.15
N GLU A 313 -28.58 1.18 -7.99
CA GLU A 313 -28.34 1.83 -6.69
C GLU A 313 -26.83 2.05 -6.43
N PHE A 314 -26.01 1.06 -6.80
CA PHE A 314 -24.55 1.20 -6.72
C PHE A 314 -24.04 2.34 -7.59
N LYS A 315 -24.53 2.42 -8.84
CA LYS A 315 -24.11 3.42 -9.81
C LYS A 315 -24.43 4.83 -9.31
N GLU A 316 -25.62 5.04 -8.75
CA GLU A 316 -26.02 6.32 -8.17
C GLU A 316 -25.09 6.73 -7.00
N ASP A 317 -24.81 5.83 -6.05
CA ASP A 317 -23.91 6.11 -4.91
C ASP A 317 -22.47 6.39 -5.38
N PHE A 318 -21.99 5.64 -6.38
CA PHE A 318 -20.68 5.85 -6.97
C PHE A 318 -20.58 7.18 -7.72
N GLN A 319 -21.56 7.52 -8.54
CA GLN A 319 -21.61 8.79 -9.26
C GLN A 319 -21.66 9.96 -8.28
N HIS A 320 -22.49 9.90 -7.23
CA HIS A 320 -22.52 10.91 -6.18
C HIS A 320 -21.15 11.08 -5.50
N CYS A 321 -20.49 9.96 -5.14
CA CYS A 321 -19.15 9.99 -4.54
C CYS A 321 -18.05 10.52 -5.48
N LEU A 322 -18.25 10.45 -6.79
CA LEU A 322 -17.36 11.06 -7.78
C LEU A 322 -17.67 12.55 -7.96
N GLU A 323 -18.95 12.92 -8.05
CA GLU A 323 -19.41 14.30 -8.24
C GLU A 323 -18.99 15.20 -7.07
N GLU A 324 -19.15 14.73 -5.82
CA GLU A 324 -18.76 15.47 -4.62
C GLU A 324 -17.26 15.82 -4.60
N GLU A 325 -16.40 14.96 -5.18
CA GLU A 325 -14.95 15.14 -5.12
C GLU A 325 -14.34 15.75 -6.38
N TYR A 326 -14.91 15.44 -7.55
CA TYR A 326 -14.33 15.75 -8.85
C TYR A 326 -15.21 16.67 -9.70
N GLY A 327 -16.46 16.92 -9.31
CA GLY A 327 -17.45 17.64 -10.10
C GLY A 327 -18.03 16.83 -11.25
N GLU A 328 -18.97 17.43 -11.96
CA GLU A 328 -19.76 16.76 -13.01
C GLU A 328 -18.92 16.27 -14.22
N ASP A 329 -17.83 16.98 -14.55
CA ASP A 329 -17.01 16.72 -15.74
C ASP A 329 -16.39 15.31 -15.81
N TYR A 330 -16.29 14.61 -14.67
CA TYR A 330 -15.66 13.29 -14.58
C TYR A 330 -16.66 12.13 -14.57
N LEU A 331 -17.96 12.42 -14.52
CA LEU A 331 -19.01 11.40 -14.45
C LEU A 331 -19.16 10.62 -15.76
N GLU A 332 -18.92 11.27 -16.91
CA GLU A 332 -19.11 10.63 -18.23
C GLU A 332 -17.98 9.66 -18.59
N ALA A 333 -16.81 9.81 -17.97
CA ALA A 333 -15.65 9.00 -18.28
C ALA A 333 -15.64 7.66 -17.51
N TYR A 334 -16.21 7.61 -16.31
CA TYR A 334 -16.36 6.38 -15.53
C TYR A 334 -17.68 5.68 -15.85
N GLY A 335 -17.60 4.40 -16.22
CA GLY A 335 -18.76 3.54 -16.44
C GLY A 335 -18.96 2.56 -15.29
N ILE A 336 -20.22 2.42 -14.86
CA ILE A 336 -20.67 1.33 -14.01
C ILE A 336 -21.68 0.49 -14.81
N GLU A 337 -21.37 -0.79 -14.97
CA GLU A 337 -22.15 -1.72 -15.76
C GLU A 337 -22.34 -3.04 -15.01
N GLU A 338 -23.47 -3.69 -15.24
CA GLU A 338 -23.68 -5.06 -14.80
C GLU A 338 -22.91 -6.02 -15.71
N LYS A 339 -22.08 -6.88 -15.12
CA LYS A 339 -21.30 -7.89 -15.84
C LYS A 339 -21.79 -9.29 -15.47
N GLU A 340 -22.14 -10.06 -16.50
CA GLU A 340 -22.55 -11.46 -16.40
C GLU A 340 -23.79 -11.71 -15.49
N GLY A 341 -24.63 -10.70 -15.28
CA GLY A 341 -25.90 -10.85 -14.56
C GLY A 341 -25.82 -10.81 -13.03
N HIS A 342 -24.61 -10.63 -12.48
CA HIS A 342 -24.40 -10.71 -11.03
C HIS A 342 -23.25 -9.87 -10.46
N ASN A 343 -22.39 -9.29 -11.31
CA ASN A 343 -21.23 -8.50 -10.88
C ASN A 343 -21.36 -7.07 -11.34
N ILE A 344 -20.58 -6.20 -10.72
CA ILE A 344 -20.48 -4.80 -11.10
C ILE A 344 -19.10 -4.55 -11.69
N LEU A 345 -19.06 -4.02 -12.91
CA LEU A 345 -17.85 -3.65 -13.62
C LEU A 345 -17.65 -2.13 -13.54
N LEU A 346 -16.47 -1.72 -13.09
CA LEU A 346 -15.95 -0.37 -13.25
C LEU A 346 -15.15 -0.27 -14.54
N SER A 347 -15.43 0.74 -15.36
CA SER A 347 -14.69 1.04 -16.58
C SER A 347 -14.30 2.52 -16.69
N TRP A 348 -13.27 2.80 -17.48
CA TRP A 348 -12.86 4.15 -17.89
C TRP A 348 -12.91 4.25 -19.41
N HIS A 349 -13.78 5.10 -19.95
CA HIS A 349 -14.08 5.17 -21.38
C HIS A 349 -14.35 3.78 -22.01
N GLY A 350 -15.08 2.93 -21.29
CA GLY A 350 -15.39 1.55 -21.69
C GLY A 350 -14.25 0.55 -21.49
N PHE A 351 -13.04 0.98 -21.10
CA PHE A 351 -11.95 0.07 -20.75
C PHE A 351 -12.14 -0.47 -19.33
N PRO A 352 -12.16 -1.79 -19.11
CA PRO A 352 -12.34 -2.39 -17.79
C PRO A 352 -11.22 -2.02 -16.78
N LEU A 353 -11.58 -1.67 -15.55
CA LEU A 353 -10.64 -1.34 -14.48
C LEU A 353 -10.69 -2.33 -13.31
N ALA A 354 -11.90 -2.63 -12.82
CA ALA A 354 -12.13 -3.51 -11.67
C ALA A 354 -13.52 -4.14 -11.71
N VAL A 355 -13.66 -5.29 -11.05
CA VAL A 355 -14.95 -5.98 -10.87
C VAL A 355 -15.21 -6.19 -9.39
N ALA A 356 -16.44 -5.88 -8.96
CA ALA A 356 -16.98 -6.22 -7.67
C ALA A 356 -17.98 -7.38 -7.81
N SER A 357 -17.93 -8.33 -6.89
CA SER A 357 -18.81 -9.50 -6.88
C SER A 357 -19.10 -9.95 -5.44
N VAL A 358 -20.24 -10.61 -5.25
CA VAL A 358 -20.67 -11.14 -3.96
C VAL A 358 -20.96 -12.62 -4.10
N TRP A 359 -20.52 -13.41 -3.12
CA TRP A 359 -20.56 -14.86 -3.15
C TRP A 359 -21.16 -15.40 -1.85
N LYS A 360 -21.93 -16.48 -1.93
CA LYS A 360 -22.47 -17.19 -0.76
C LYS A 360 -22.24 -18.70 -0.88
N VAL A 361 -22.10 -19.40 0.24
CA VAL A 361 -22.04 -20.86 0.22
C VAL A 361 -23.39 -21.41 -0.23
N THR A 362 -23.39 -22.34 -1.18
CA THR A 362 -24.59 -23.12 -1.49
C THR A 362 -24.77 -24.24 -0.49
N ASP A 363 -25.99 -24.38 0.04
CA ASP A 363 -26.39 -25.65 0.64
C ASP A 363 -26.23 -26.75 -0.42
N PRO A 364 -25.69 -27.93 -0.06
CA PRO A 364 -25.72 -29.06 -0.98
C PRO A 364 -27.19 -29.29 -1.39
N PRO A 365 -27.48 -29.52 -2.69
CA PRO A 365 -28.84 -29.71 -3.14
C PRO A 365 -29.48 -30.80 -2.28
N GLN A 366 -30.54 -30.45 -1.56
CA GLN A 366 -31.39 -31.43 -0.89
C GLN A 366 -32.05 -32.25 -1.99
N PHE A 367 -31.40 -33.32 -2.43
CA PHE A 367 -32.01 -34.31 -3.30
C PHE A 367 -33.14 -34.96 -2.51
N SER A 368 -34.36 -34.45 -2.71
CA SER A 368 -35.57 -35.20 -2.44
C SER A 368 -35.50 -36.48 -3.28
N GLY A 369 -35.43 -37.61 -2.58
CA GLY A 369 -35.10 -38.91 -3.15
C GLY A 369 -35.95 -39.27 -4.38
N GLY A 370 -35.32 -39.24 -5.54
CA GLY A 370 -35.80 -39.87 -6.76
C GLY A 370 -34.75 -40.87 -7.23
N ARG A 371 -34.96 -42.16 -6.91
CA ARG A 371 -34.16 -43.27 -7.45
C ARG A 371 -34.18 -43.20 -8.98
N TYR A 372 -33.04 -42.93 -9.59
CA TYR A 372 -32.77 -43.29 -10.98
C TYR A 372 -31.48 -44.11 -11.00
N THR A 373 -31.65 -45.40 -11.31
CA THR A 373 -30.56 -46.33 -11.59
C THR A 373 -29.89 -45.92 -12.90
N MET A 374 -28.62 -45.52 -12.86
CA MET A 374 -27.76 -45.48 -14.04
C MET A 374 -26.90 -46.75 -14.08
N GLN A 375 -26.76 -47.24 -15.30
CA GLN A 375 -26.21 -48.52 -15.70
C GLN A 375 -24.73 -48.32 -16.03
N ASP A 376 -23.88 -49.20 -15.51
CA ASP A 376 -22.44 -49.20 -15.72
C ASP A 376 -22.08 -49.35 -17.20
N THR A 377 -21.23 -48.46 -17.71
CA THR A 377 -20.31 -48.77 -18.81
C THR A 377 -18.92 -48.30 -18.39
N VAL A 378 -18.11 -49.28 -17.97
CA VAL A 378 -16.68 -49.19 -17.74
C VAL A 378 -16.00 -49.10 -19.10
N ASP A 379 -15.12 -48.11 -19.29
CA ASP A 379 -14.11 -48.14 -20.33
C ASP A 379 -12.74 -47.93 -19.67
N ASP A 380 -12.00 -49.03 -19.61
CA ASP A 380 -10.67 -49.14 -19.01
C ASP A 380 -9.61 -48.75 -20.04
N SER A 381 -8.83 -47.71 -19.76
CA SER A 381 -7.52 -47.55 -20.39
C SER A 381 -6.52 -46.97 -19.40
N GLU A 382 -5.96 -47.87 -18.59
CA GLU A 382 -4.75 -47.65 -17.80
C GLU A 382 -3.53 -47.63 -18.72
N GLY A 383 -2.87 -46.47 -18.82
CA GLY A 383 -1.52 -46.33 -19.34
C GLY A 383 -0.54 -46.20 -18.19
N MET A 384 0.04 -47.32 -17.76
CA MET A 384 1.21 -47.33 -16.87
C MET A 384 2.42 -46.75 -17.58
N ALA A 385 3.03 -45.73 -16.98
CA ALA A 385 4.45 -45.42 -17.16
C ALA A 385 5.06 -45.12 -15.80
N SER A 386 5.84 -46.09 -15.32
CA SER A 386 6.72 -45.98 -14.15
C SER A 386 7.95 -45.13 -14.47
N SER A 387 8.32 -44.21 -13.58
CA SER A 387 9.72 -43.81 -13.43
C SER A 387 9.99 -43.34 -12.01
N SER A 388 10.63 -44.24 -11.26
CA SER A 388 11.72 -44.02 -10.31
C SER A 388 11.74 -42.71 -9.51
N GLU A 389 11.39 -42.86 -8.24
CA GLU A 389 11.85 -42.01 -7.15
C GLU A 389 13.39 -42.06 -7.08
N SER A 390 14.02 -40.89 -7.11
CA SER A 390 15.39 -40.70 -6.63
C SER A 390 15.33 -39.70 -5.48
N GLU A 391 15.51 -40.22 -4.28
CA GLU A 391 15.93 -39.49 -3.10
C GLU A 391 17.33 -38.90 -3.39
N ASP A 392 17.44 -37.59 -3.45
CA ASP A 392 18.66 -36.82 -3.18
C ASP A 392 18.20 -35.40 -2.84
N ASP A 393 17.79 -35.27 -1.59
CA ASP A 393 17.48 -34.02 -0.90
C ASP A 393 18.75 -33.24 -0.55
N GLU A 394 18.56 -31.93 -0.36
CA GLU A 394 19.44 -31.03 0.40
C GLU A 394 20.83 -30.68 -0.18
N GLU A 395 20.89 -29.98 -1.32
CA GLU A 395 22.04 -29.03 -1.52
C GLU A 395 21.78 -27.87 -2.50
N ASN A 396 20.63 -27.80 -3.18
CA ASN A 396 20.44 -26.89 -4.31
C ASN A 396 19.82 -25.51 -3.98
N GLU A 397 19.20 -25.32 -2.80
CA GLU A 397 18.67 -23.99 -2.39
C GLU A 397 19.78 -22.98 -2.07
N SER A 398 20.97 -23.45 -1.67
CA SER A 398 22.11 -22.57 -1.37
C SER A 398 22.81 -22.02 -2.62
N LEU A 399 22.58 -22.62 -3.80
CA LEU A 399 23.23 -22.21 -5.05
C LEU A 399 22.48 -21.06 -5.74
N VAL A 400 21.15 -21.02 -5.66
CA VAL A 400 20.33 -19.97 -6.28
C VAL A 400 20.51 -18.61 -5.57
N CYS A 401 20.76 -18.59 -4.26
CA CYS A 401 21.13 -17.37 -3.53
C CYS A 401 22.61 -16.99 -3.66
N ARG A 402 23.51 -17.90 -4.05
CA ARG A 402 24.95 -17.59 -4.20
C ARG A 402 25.33 -17.07 -5.58
N MET A 403 24.46 -17.18 -6.58
CA MET A 403 24.68 -16.59 -7.91
C MET A 403 24.30 -15.11 -7.99
N ALA A 404 23.45 -14.61 -7.08
CA ALA A 404 23.01 -13.21 -7.06
C ALA A 404 24.06 -12.24 -6.46
N ASP A 405 25.25 -12.70 -6.08
CA ASP A 405 26.14 -11.93 -5.20
C ASP A 405 27.54 -11.63 -5.77
N ARG A 406 27.83 -12.02 -7.01
CA ARG A 406 29.09 -11.65 -7.68
C ARG A 406 28.80 -10.87 -8.97
N ASN A 407 28.95 -9.55 -8.88
CA ASN A 407 28.83 -8.56 -9.95
C ASN A 407 27.39 -8.30 -10.42
N LEU A 408 26.55 -7.77 -9.53
CA LEU A 408 25.17 -7.36 -9.82
C LEU A 408 25.05 -6.20 -10.84
N TRP A 409 26.17 -5.61 -11.26
CA TRP A 409 26.24 -4.37 -12.05
C TRP A 409 27.08 -4.62 -13.28
N SER A 410 26.58 -4.19 -14.44
CA SER A 410 27.38 -4.22 -15.67
C SER A 410 28.47 -3.16 -15.59
N THR A 411 29.73 -3.49 -15.86
CA THR A 411 30.79 -2.46 -15.96
C THR A 411 30.62 -1.56 -17.18
N GLN A 412 29.74 -1.92 -18.12
CA GLN A 412 29.49 -1.21 -19.37
C GLN A 412 28.11 -0.49 -19.40
N GLY A 413 27.13 -0.98 -18.62
CA GLY A 413 25.73 -0.51 -18.66
C GLY A 413 25.42 0.70 -17.77
N SER A 414 25.80 1.91 -18.20
CA SER A 414 25.67 3.11 -17.37
C SER A 414 24.22 3.50 -17.05
N SER A 415 23.26 3.24 -17.95
CA SER A 415 21.85 3.59 -17.77
C SER A 415 21.15 2.61 -16.84
N MET A 416 21.36 1.31 -17.08
CA MET A 416 20.84 0.23 -16.25
C MET A 416 21.32 0.34 -14.81
N ASN A 417 22.63 0.56 -14.61
CA ASN A 417 23.20 0.77 -13.28
C ASN A 417 22.50 1.93 -12.57
N ARG A 418 22.38 3.09 -13.20
CA ARG A 418 21.71 4.25 -12.57
C ARG A 418 20.27 3.95 -12.16
N ILE A 419 19.49 3.31 -13.04
CA ILE A 419 18.11 2.91 -12.73
C ILE A 419 18.07 1.92 -11.55
N ALA A 420 18.92 0.90 -11.58
CA ALA A 420 19.03 -0.10 -10.54
C ALA A 420 19.37 0.52 -9.17
N ALA A 421 20.19 1.57 -9.18
CA ALA A 421 20.62 2.23 -7.96
C ALA A 421 19.50 3.02 -7.33
N SER A 422 18.79 3.81 -8.15
CA SER A 422 17.63 4.54 -7.70
C SER A 422 16.54 3.59 -7.19
N ALA A 423 16.31 2.46 -7.87
CA ALA A 423 15.37 1.42 -7.44
C ALA A 423 15.74 0.85 -6.06
N LYS A 424 17.01 0.50 -5.84
CA LYS A 424 17.48 0.00 -4.54
C LYS A 424 17.44 1.04 -3.44
N LEU A 425 17.80 2.29 -3.73
CA LEU A 425 17.69 3.38 -2.77
C LEU A 425 16.23 3.59 -2.38
N TYR A 426 15.31 3.58 -3.35
CA TYR A 426 13.88 3.65 -3.06
C TYR A 426 13.42 2.52 -2.12
N ASP A 427 13.81 1.27 -2.38
CA ASP A 427 13.46 0.12 -1.54
C ASP A 427 13.99 0.28 -0.09
N ILE A 428 15.20 0.84 0.07
CA ILE A 428 15.79 1.15 1.38
C ILE A 428 15.03 2.28 2.08
N LEU A 429 14.72 3.35 1.34
CA LEU A 429 13.97 4.49 1.87
C LEU A 429 12.57 4.08 2.31
N GLU A 430 11.85 3.31 1.48
CA GLU A 430 10.55 2.74 1.80
C GLU A 430 10.62 1.91 3.08
N TYR A 431 11.57 0.98 3.16
CA TYR A 431 11.77 0.15 4.34
C TYR A 431 11.99 0.99 5.62
N ILE A 432 12.89 1.98 5.57
CA ILE A 432 13.22 2.83 6.71
C ILE A 432 12.04 3.70 7.11
N CYS A 433 11.38 4.34 6.14
CA CYS A 433 10.24 5.22 6.39
C CYS A 433 9.08 4.45 6.99
N HIS A 434 8.81 3.23 6.54
CA HIS A 434 7.84 2.35 7.17
C HIS A 434 8.27 1.97 8.59
N LEU A 435 9.46 1.37 8.75
CA LEU A 435 9.98 0.88 10.03
C LEU A 435 9.99 1.96 11.12
N HIS A 436 10.29 3.20 10.76
CA HIS A 436 10.45 4.31 11.70
C HIS A 436 9.32 5.36 11.62
N ARG A 437 8.29 5.14 10.79
CA ARG A 437 7.18 6.09 10.51
C ARG A 437 7.66 7.48 10.08
N LEU A 438 8.68 7.53 9.24
CA LEU A 438 9.20 8.81 8.75
C LEU A 438 8.28 9.34 7.64
N PRO A 439 7.85 10.61 7.70
CA PRO A 439 6.92 11.20 6.74
C PRO A 439 7.51 11.32 5.32
N LEU A 440 8.81 11.52 5.21
CA LEU A 440 9.49 11.79 3.94
C LEU A 440 10.94 11.32 4.01
N ALA A 441 11.40 10.69 2.92
CA ALA A 441 12.81 10.54 2.64
C ALA A 441 13.11 10.81 1.17
N VAL A 442 14.20 11.51 0.87
CA VAL A 442 14.60 11.86 -0.49
C VAL A 442 16.07 11.55 -0.72
N THR A 443 16.40 11.13 -1.94
CA THR A 443 17.78 10.98 -2.39
C THR A 443 18.18 12.19 -3.22
N TRP A 444 19.30 12.81 -2.86
CA TRP A 444 19.96 13.85 -3.64
C TRP A 444 21.13 13.25 -4.41
N ILE A 445 21.15 13.48 -5.72
CA ILE A 445 22.18 13.05 -6.65
C ILE A 445 22.77 14.25 -7.39
N PHE A 446 23.96 14.08 -7.97
CA PHE A 446 24.50 15.08 -8.87
C PHE A 446 23.74 15.10 -10.21
N CYS A 447 23.36 16.30 -10.67
CA CYS A 447 22.54 16.43 -11.87
C CYS A 447 23.30 16.04 -13.14
N ASN A 448 22.87 14.99 -13.83
CA ASN A 448 23.56 14.41 -15.00
C ASN A 448 23.10 14.94 -16.38
N ARG A 449 22.45 16.11 -16.47
CA ARG A 449 22.23 16.75 -17.79
C ARG A 449 23.47 17.55 -18.15
N GLY A 450 24.10 17.17 -19.26
CA GLY A 450 25.41 17.64 -19.71
C GLY A 450 25.67 19.13 -19.47
N GLY A 451 26.77 19.43 -18.77
CA GLY A 451 27.36 20.76 -18.70
C GLY A 451 27.03 21.65 -17.50
N ASN A 452 26.43 21.14 -16.41
CA ASN A 452 26.02 22.01 -15.30
C ASN A 452 26.96 21.98 -14.10
N THR A 453 28.11 22.62 -14.27
CA THR A 453 28.70 23.38 -13.18
C THR A 453 27.93 24.69 -13.02
N ASP A 454 27.86 25.26 -11.81
CA ASP A 454 27.49 26.68 -11.67
C ASP A 454 28.43 27.56 -12.54
N SER A 455 28.18 28.87 -12.63
CA SER A 455 29.06 29.80 -13.34
C SER A 455 30.52 29.80 -12.85
N LYS A 456 30.85 29.01 -11.81
CA LYS A 456 32.14 28.88 -11.14
C LYS A 456 32.71 27.44 -11.11
N GLY A 457 32.10 26.45 -11.76
CA GLY A 457 32.66 25.09 -11.82
C GLY A 457 32.16 24.09 -10.76
N LYS A 458 31.17 24.43 -9.92
CA LYS A 458 30.72 23.58 -8.80
C LYS A 458 29.62 22.59 -9.20
N ARG A 459 29.69 21.36 -8.66
CA ARG A 459 28.67 20.31 -8.85
C ARG A 459 27.37 20.66 -8.13
N ILE A 460 26.24 20.48 -8.81
CA ILE A 460 24.89 20.79 -8.33
C ILE A 460 24.15 19.49 -7.96
N LEU A 461 23.52 19.48 -6.79
CA LEU A 461 22.62 18.43 -6.32
C LEU A 461 21.16 18.70 -6.77
N CYS A 462 20.46 17.63 -7.14
CA CYS A 462 19.02 17.59 -7.35
C CYS A 462 18.43 16.32 -6.73
N ILE A 463 17.13 16.35 -6.42
CA ILE A 463 16.40 15.17 -5.97
C ILE A 463 16.30 14.17 -7.13
N ASP A 464 16.57 12.90 -6.83
CA ASP A 464 16.27 11.79 -7.70
C ASP A 464 14.78 11.41 -7.57
N ASP A 465 13.99 11.79 -8.57
CA ASP A 465 12.55 11.48 -8.64
C ASP A 465 12.26 9.96 -8.60
N SER A 466 13.24 9.11 -8.84
CA SER A 466 13.11 7.65 -8.78
C SER A 466 13.47 7.07 -7.41
N ALA A 467 14.10 7.86 -6.53
CA ALA A 467 14.54 7.46 -5.20
C ALA A 467 14.07 8.47 -4.14
N ARG A 468 12.77 8.77 -4.15
CA ARG A 468 12.05 9.54 -3.12
C ARG A 468 10.89 8.73 -2.57
N TYR A 469 10.62 8.87 -1.29
CA TYR A 469 9.56 8.18 -0.57
C TYR A 469 8.70 9.18 0.21
N VAL A 470 7.38 9.07 0.11
CA VAL A 470 6.42 9.93 0.80
C VAL A 470 5.42 9.06 1.56
N ASN A 471 5.28 9.30 2.86
CA ASN A 471 4.38 8.51 3.72
C ASN A 471 3.01 9.15 3.92
N HIS A 472 2.85 10.43 3.57
CA HIS A 472 1.64 11.19 3.86
C HIS A 472 1.25 12.06 2.69
N TRP A 473 -0.03 12.02 2.32
CA TRP A 473 -0.58 12.72 1.15
C TRP A 473 -0.33 14.24 1.22
N GLN A 474 -0.43 14.86 2.39
CA GLN A 474 -0.16 16.31 2.57
C GLN A 474 1.26 16.75 2.17
N MET A 475 2.22 15.82 2.10
CA MET A 475 3.59 16.12 1.72
C MET A 475 3.76 16.26 0.20
N ASP A 476 2.76 15.90 -0.60
CA ASP A 476 2.88 15.79 -2.06
C ASP A 476 3.28 17.13 -2.72
N ALA A 477 2.51 18.19 -2.48
CA ALA A 477 2.81 19.53 -2.99
C ALA A 477 4.15 20.07 -2.46
N PHE A 478 4.51 19.73 -1.22
CA PHE A 478 5.81 20.05 -0.64
C PHE A 478 6.94 19.40 -1.42
N VAL A 479 6.89 18.07 -1.61
CA VAL A 479 7.99 17.32 -2.24
C VAL A 479 8.15 17.73 -3.70
N ASP A 480 7.06 18.00 -4.42
CA ASP A 480 7.14 18.45 -5.81
C ASP A 480 7.78 19.84 -5.97
N GLN A 481 7.54 20.75 -5.03
CA GLN A 481 8.27 22.03 -4.99
C GLN A 481 9.72 21.83 -4.53
N TYR A 482 9.95 20.96 -3.54
CA TYR A 482 11.26 20.68 -2.98
C TYR A 482 12.18 20.05 -4.04
N ALA A 483 11.66 19.15 -4.89
CA ALA A 483 12.37 18.52 -6.01
C ALA A 483 12.82 19.50 -7.10
N ARG A 484 12.21 20.69 -7.19
CA ARG A 484 12.64 21.75 -8.12
C ARG A 484 13.92 22.46 -7.64
N ARG A 485 14.30 22.30 -6.37
CA ARG A 485 15.52 22.94 -5.84
C ARG A 485 16.78 22.35 -6.45
N ARG A 486 17.81 23.18 -6.46
CA ARG A 486 19.17 22.85 -6.90
C ARG A 486 20.10 23.36 -5.81
N LEU A 487 20.89 22.46 -5.22
CA LEU A 487 21.74 22.78 -4.08
C LEU A 487 23.22 22.63 -4.45
N GLU A 488 24.04 23.58 -4.02
CA GLU A 488 25.50 23.42 -4.01
C GLU A 488 25.97 22.78 -2.69
N LYS A 489 27.22 22.32 -2.68
CA LYS A 489 27.90 21.92 -1.44
C LYS A 489 27.86 23.07 -0.41
N GLY A 490 27.42 22.75 0.81
CA GLY A 490 27.22 23.69 1.91
C GLY A 490 25.85 24.37 1.96
N GLN A 491 24.97 24.17 0.96
CA GLN A 491 23.61 24.76 0.94
C GLN A 491 22.54 23.77 1.40
N GLY A 492 21.57 24.26 2.17
CA GLY A 492 20.48 23.42 2.70
C GLY A 492 20.99 22.25 3.55
N ILE A 493 20.08 21.38 3.95
CA ILE A 493 20.43 20.22 4.80
C ILE A 493 21.31 19.23 4.03
N ALA A 494 20.93 18.87 2.81
CA ALA A 494 21.68 17.93 1.99
C ALA A 494 23.07 18.44 1.55
N GLY A 495 23.19 19.71 1.14
CA GLY A 495 24.49 20.26 0.74
C GLY A 495 25.45 20.40 1.92
N LYS A 496 24.94 20.71 3.13
CA LYS A 496 25.74 20.67 4.37
C LYS A 496 26.19 19.23 4.68
N ALA A 497 25.32 18.23 4.58
CA ALA A 497 25.69 16.83 4.76
C ALA A 497 26.71 16.32 3.72
N LEU A 498 26.64 16.81 2.47
CA LEU A 498 27.67 16.52 1.47
C LEU A 498 29.07 16.99 1.90
N GLN A 499 29.15 18.06 2.71
CA GLN A 499 30.40 18.59 3.26
C GLN A 499 30.85 17.88 4.53
N SER A 500 29.95 17.53 5.45
CA SER A 500 30.25 17.01 6.79
C SER A 500 29.94 15.51 6.98
N ASN A 501 29.58 14.78 5.93
CA ASN A 501 29.02 13.41 5.92
C ASN A 501 27.63 13.27 6.54
N ILE A 502 27.35 13.96 7.64
CA ILE A 502 26.02 14.02 8.25
C ILE A 502 25.71 15.44 8.68
N HIS A 503 24.45 15.85 8.54
CA HIS A 503 23.94 17.11 9.06
C HIS A 503 22.57 16.89 9.69
N ILE A 504 22.37 17.39 10.91
CA ILE A 504 21.13 17.26 11.68
C ILE A 504 20.63 18.66 11.96
N GLU A 505 19.39 18.94 11.56
CA GLU A 505 18.65 20.14 11.93
C GLU A 505 17.56 19.78 12.93
N GLN A 506 17.64 20.33 14.14
CA GLN A 506 16.73 20.01 15.25
C GLN A 506 15.43 20.78 15.18
N HIS A 507 15.45 21.96 14.55
CA HIS A 507 14.31 22.85 14.44
C HIS A 507 14.23 23.41 13.03
N ILE A 508 13.63 22.62 12.13
CA ILE A 508 13.50 23.02 10.73
C ILE A 508 12.77 24.37 10.60
N SER A 509 11.84 24.70 11.52
CA SER A 509 11.06 25.95 11.51
C SER A 509 11.91 27.22 11.64
N VAL A 510 13.17 27.09 12.05
CA VAL A 510 14.10 28.22 12.21
C VAL A 510 14.93 28.45 10.94
N LEU A 511 14.89 27.51 9.98
CA LEU A 511 15.63 27.63 8.73
C LEU A 511 15.09 28.76 7.86
N HIS A 512 16.01 29.53 7.27
CA HIS A 512 15.67 30.54 6.29
C HIS A 512 15.00 29.90 5.07
N ARG A 513 14.15 30.67 4.36
CA ARG A 513 13.45 30.20 3.15
C ARG A 513 14.40 29.60 2.11
N ASP A 514 15.61 30.15 1.99
CA ASP A 514 16.62 29.64 1.05
C ASP A 514 17.20 28.29 1.48
N GLU A 515 17.09 27.93 2.75
CA GLU A 515 17.55 26.65 3.32
C GLU A 515 16.43 25.59 3.40
N PHE A 516 15.18 26.00 3.64
CA PHE A 516 14.00 25.11 3.71
C PHE A 516 12.70 25.89 3.40
N LEU A 517 11.80 25.34 2.57
CA LEU A 517 10.55 26.03 2.16
C LEU A 517 9.48 25.95 3.27
N TYR A 518 8.90 27.10 3.64
CA TYR A 518 7.81 27.17 4.64
C TYR A 518 6.50 27.81 4.15
N GLU A 519 6.49 28.71 3.17
CA GLU A 519 5.41 29.72 3.06
C GLU A 519 4.41 29.60 1.89
N ASP A 520 4.45 28.56 1.05
CA ASP A 520 3.51 28.42 -0.10
C ASP A 520 2.58 27.21 0.00
N TYR A 521 2.56 26.53 1.13
CA TYR A 521 1.71 25.37 1.33
C TYR A 521 0.44 25.85 2.02
N GLY A 522 -0.70 25.78 1.33
CA GLY A 522 -2.00 26.19 1.86
C GLY A 522 -2.38 25.50 3.17
N PRO A 523 -3.64 25.59 3.63
CA PRO A 523 -4.08 25.17 4.97
C PRO A 523 -3.84 23.68 5.35
N SER A 524 -3.25 22.87 4.48
CA SER A 524 -2.93 21.44 4.67
C SER A 524 -1.51 21.13 5.13
N TRP A 525 -0.56 22.08 5.08
CA TRP A 525 0.76 21.90 5.72
C TRP A 525 0.67 22.37 7.17
N CYS A 526 0.86 21.44 8.11
CA CYS A 526 1.03 21.77 9.52
C CYS A 526 2.53 21.76 9.86
N PRO A 527 3.20 22.94 9.98
CA PRO A 527 4.56 23.04 10.52
C PRO A 527 4.66 22.42 11.92
N GLU A 528 3.53 22.31 12.62
CA GLU A 528 3.41 21.68 13.92
C GLU A 528 3.56 20.15 13.88
N ALA A 529 3.48 19.50 12.71
CA ALA A 529 3.61 18.04 12.60
C ALA A 529 5.07 17.55 12.47
N TYR A 530 6.01 18.43 12.08
CA TYR A 530 7.40 18.07 11.75
C TYR A 530 8.39 18.99 12.45
N HIS A 531 9.41 18.42 13.10
CA HIS A 531 10.27 19.18 14.01
C HIS A 531 11.73 19.23 13.57
N ALA A 532 12.24 18.13 13.02
CA ALA A 532 13.64 17.96 12.71
C ALA A 532 13.82 17.27 11.34
N ALA A 533 15.00 17.43 10.76
CA ALA A 533 15.41 16.73 9.56
C ALA A 533 16.91 16.40 9.66
N PHE A 534 17.34 15.32 9.03
CA PHE A 534 18.76 15.03 8.92
C PHE A 534 19.09 14.49 7.53
N ALA A 535 20.32 14.77 7.09
CA ALA A 535 20.84 14.20 5.86
C ALA A 535 22.19 13.51 6.09
N ILE A 536 22.42 12.46 5.32
CA ILE A 536 23.63 11.64 5.35
C ILE A 536 24.15 11.37 3.95
N ARG A 537 25.46 11.59 3.76
CA ARG A 537 26.17 11.24 2.54
C ARG A 537 26.44 9.74 2.49
N LEU A 538 26.10 9.13 1.37
CA LEU A 538 26.47 7.78 1.00
C LEU A 538 27.61 7.83 -0.02
N THR A 539 28.75 7.23 0.34
CA THR A 539 29.91 7.18 -0.55
C THR A 539 29.78 5.94 -1.43
N SER A 540 29.86 6.07 -2.75
CA SER A 540 29.70 4.89 -3.60
C SER A 540 30.91 3.96 -3.51
N THR A 541 30.65 2.65 -3.40
CA THR A 541 31.69 1.62 -3.47
C THR A 541 31.97 1.17 -4.90
N HIS A 542 31.17 1.60 -5.88
CA HIS A 542 31.28 1.18 -7.27
C HIS A 542 31.75 2.35 -8.16
N PRO A 543 32.79 2.19 -8.99
CA PRO A 543 33.37 3.30 -9.77
C PRO A 543 32.41 4.00 -10.75
N CYS A 544 31.34 3.32 -11.15
CA CYS A 544 30.34 3.86 -12.08
C CYS A 544 29.19 4.62 -11.40
N MET A 545 29.20 4.71 -10.08
CA MET A 545 28.13 5.31 -9.29
C MET A 545 28.67 6.53 -8.54
N ASP A 546 27.91 7.63 -8.57
CA ASP A 546 28.25 8.84 -7.83
C ASP A 546 27.88 8.69 -6.34
N ASP A 547 28.57 9.45 -5.49
CA ASP A 547 28.11 9.72 -4.12
C ASP A 547 26.72 10.37 -4.15
N CYS A 548 25.86 10.00 -3.20
CA CYS A 548 24.54 10.59 -3.03
C CYS A 548 24.32 11.03 -1.58
N VAL A 549 23.27 11.79 -1.33
CA VAL A 549 22.87 12.20 0.02
C VAL A 549 21.43 11.79 0.26
N LEU A 550 21.18 11.02 1.32
CA LEU A 550 19.83 10.73 1.78
C LEU A 550 19.41 11.79 2.78
N GLU A 551 18.22 12.33 2.64
CA GLU A 551 17.63 13.28 3.58
C GLU A 551 16.29 12.74 4.11
N PHE A 552 16.11 12.80 5.42
CA PHE A 552 14.94 12.31 6.14
C PHE A 552 14.29 13.45 6.91
N LEU A 553 12.97 13.58 6.75
CA LEU A 553 12.15 14.44 7.60
C LEU A 553 11.63 13.62 8.78
N LEU A 554 11.61 14.21 9.97
CA LEU A 554 11.28 13.49 11.20
C LEU A 554 9.99 14.03 11.87
N PRO A 555 9.12 13.14 12.40
CA PRO A 555 7.83 13.54 12.98
C PRO A 555 7.97 14.17 14.37
N ARG A 556 7.13 15.16 14.70
CA ARG A 556 7.15 15.85 16.01
C ARG A 556 6.62 15.00 17.16
N PHE A 557 5.60 14.17 16.93
CA PHE A 557 4.90 13.42 18.00
C PHE A 557 5.78 12.37 18.71
N ARG A 558 6.94 12.04 18.13
CA ARG A 558 7.91 11.08 18.70
C ARG A 558 9.09 11.75 19.42
N MET A 559 9.07 13.07 19.55
CA MET A 559 10.18 13.85 20.08
C MET A 559 9.71 14.76 21.19
N LYS A 560 9.75 14.26 22.42
CA LYS A 560 9.55 15.10 23.62
C LYS A 560 10.86 15.75 24.08
N ASP A 561 12.01 15.17 23.72
CA ASP A 561 13.34 15.70 24.02
C ASP A 561 14.40 15.37 22.93
N THR A 562 15.59 15.95 23.07
CA THR A 562 16.73 15.76 22.15
C THR A 562 17.30 14.33 22.17
N SER A 563 17.10 13.57 23.26
CA SER A 563 17.62 12.20 23.40
C SER A 563 16.84 11.23 22.53
N GLU A 564 15.52 11.35 22.49
CA GLU A 564 14.64 10.56 21.62
C GLU A 564 14.96 10.78 20.13
N LEU A 565 15.23 12.03 19.74
CA LEU A 565 15.68 12.38 18.39
C LEU A 565 16.97 11.66 18.01
N VAL A 566 17.98 11.70 18.88
CA VAL A 566 19.28 11.05 18.63
C VAL A 566 19.14 9.54 18.54
N LEU A 567 18.31 8.92 19.40
CA LEU A 567 18.03 7.48 19.34
C LEU A 567 17.41 7.08 18.00
N LEU A 568 16.41 7.84 17.52
CA LEU A 568 15.78 7.60 16.23
C LEU A 568 16.79 7.69 15.08
N ILE A 569 17.62 8.74 15.07
CA ILE A 569 18.66 8.90 14.05
C ILE A 569 19.62 7.70 14.08
N ASN A 570 20.12 7.29 15.26
CA ASN A 570 21.01 6.14 15.38
C ASN A 570 20.34 4.83 14.92
N GLU A 571 19.03 4.64 15.16
CA GLU A 571 18.29 3.49 14.62
C GLU A 571 18.23 3.49 13.09
N VAL A 572 17.99 4.66 12.47
CA VAL A 572 18.01 4.80 11.01
C VAL A 572 19.42 4.53 10.47
N LEU A 573 20.46 5.10 11.09
CA LEU A 573 21.86 4.91 10.71
C LEU A 573 22.27 3.44 10.76
N ARG A 574 21.94 2.72 11.85
CA ARG A 574 22.18 1.28 11.96
C ARG A 574 21.44 0.48 10.88
N THR A 575 20.25 0.93 10.48
CA THR A 575 19.49 0.28 9.40
C THR A 575 20.13 0.53 8.04
N LEU A 576 20.56 1.76 7.76
CA LEU A 576 21.30 2.11 6.54
C LEU A 576 22.61 1.34 6.46
N GLN A 577 23.41 1.32 7.54
CA GLN A 577 24.67 0.57 7.59
C GLN A 577 24.47 -0.91 7.27
N ARG A 578 23.35 -1.53 7.71
CA ARG A 578 23.04 -2.94 7.41
C ARG A 578 22.49 -3.18 6.00
N LYS A 579 21.73 -2.23 5.44
CA LYS A 579 21.01 -2.41 4.17
C LYS A 579 21.74 -1.82 2.95
N CYS A 580 22.59 -0.82 3.13
CA CYS A 580 23.41 -0.23 2.06
C CYS A 580 24.70 -1.03 1.76
N LEU A 581 25.00 -2.06 2.57
CA LEU A 581 26.18 -2.92 2.42
C LEU A 581 26.34 -3.37 0.95
N LYS A 582 27.59 -3.35 0.47
CA LYS A 582 28.03 -3.69 -0.90
C LYS A 582 27.96 -2.58 -1.96
N MET A 583 27.05 -1.60 -1.85
CA MET A 583 26.89 -0.55 -2.88
C MET A 583 27.25 0.87 -2.45
N TRP A 584 26.99 1.17 -1.17
CA TRP A 584 27.36 2.44 -0.58
C TRP A 584 27.95 2.21 0.80
N GLU A 585 29.00 2.96 1.08
CA GLU A 585 29.59 3.04 2.40
C GLU A 585 28.95 4.19 3.18
N VAL A 586 28.46 3.87 4.37
CA VAL A 586 27.90 4.83 5.33
C VAL A 586 29.01 5.21 6.31
N SER A 587 29.82 6.21 5.95
CA SER A 587 31.03 6.61 6.70
C SER A 587 30.71 7.58 7.85
N VAL A 588 29.87 7.16 8.81
CA VAL A 588 29.44 7.99 9.95
C VAL A 588 29.41 7.15 11.25
N ARG A 589 29.99 7.69 12.32
CA ARG A 589 29.89 7.15 13.70
C ARG A 589 28.56 7.55 14.32
N GLU A 590 28.03 6.75 15.25
CA GLU A 590 26.80 7.10 15.97
C GLU A 590 26.94 8.49 16.61
N VAL A 591 25.85 9.25 16.66
CA VAL A 591 25.84 10.69 17.01
C VAL A 591 26.39 10.98 18.43
N ASN A 592 26.57 9.95 19.26
CA ASN A 592 27.04 10.03 20.65
C ASN A 592 28.43 9.39 20.92
N GLU A 593 29.17 8.92 19.91
CA GLU A 593 30.50 8.34 20.15
C GLU A 593 31.57 9.43 20.34
N ALA A 594 31.87 9.75 21.59
CA ALA A 594 33.09 10.45 21.95
C ALA A 594 34.31 9.61 21.53
N SER A 595 35.10 10.14 20.58
CA SER A 595 36.51 9.82 20.33
C SER A 595 37.00 8.40 20.72
N GLY A 596 36.92 7.47 19.77
CA GLY A 596 37.99 6.47 19.57
C GLY A 596 37.67 4.99 19.84
N SER A 597 36.94 4.33 18.93
CA SER A 597 37.29 3.00 18.40
C SER A 597 36.38 2.67 17.21
N GLU A 598 36.92 2.25 16.07
CA GLU A 598 36.13 1.65 14.99
C GLU A 598 35.63 0.28 15.45
N VAL A 599 34.33 0.13 15.66
CA VAL A 599 33.71 -1.20 15.76
C VAL A 599 33.34 -1.64 14.35
N ARG A 600 34.14 -2.54 13.78
CA ARG A 600 33.65 -3.42 12.72
C ARG A 600 32.64 -4.35 13.38
N LEU A 601 31.37 -4.18 13.06
CA LEU A 601 30.34 -5.13 13.45
C LEU A 601 30.53 -6.37 12.58
N ASP A 602 31.05 -7.43 13.19
CA ASP A 602 30.99 -8.78 12.64
C ASP A 602 29.53 -9.16 12.36
N ASP A 603 29.33 -9.97 11.33
CA ASP A 603 28.04 -10.49 10.85
C ASP A 603 27.22 -11.13 11.99
N GLU A 604 26.48 -10.32 12.75
CA GLU A 604 25.33 -10.81 13.49
C GLU A 604 24.26 -11.16 12.43
N ARG A 605 24.25 -12.46 12.10
CA ARG A 605 23.15 -13.14 11.43
C ARG A 605 21.84 -12.51 11.92
N MET A 606 20.98 -12.09 10.98
CA MET A 606 19.60 -11.74 11.31
C MET A 606 19.06 -12.79 12.29
N PRO A 607 18.22 -12.44 13.27
CA PRO A 607 17.31 -13.45 13.76
C PRO A 607 16.60 -13.96 12.50
N ASN A 608 16.86 -15.23 12.14
CA ASN A 608 15.93 -15.95 11.30
C ASN A 608 14.56 -15.60 11.88
N ILE A 609 13.61 -15.23 11.02
CA ILE A 609 12.21 -15.33 11.44
C ILE A 609 12.12 -16.73 12.03
N PRO A 610 11.82 -16.87 13.33
CA PRO A 610 11.87 -18.20 13.91
C PRO A 610 10.82 -19.01 13.16
N HIS A 611 11.24 -20.04 12.44
CA HIS A 611 10.48 -21.27 12.41
C HIS A 611 10.58 -21.83 13.84
N GLU A 612 9.85 -21.20 14.76
CA GLU A 612 9.55 -21.85 16.01
C GLU A 612 8.45 -22.87 15.68
N ASP A 613 8.88 -24.11 15.43
CA ASP A 613 8.07 -25.29 15.71
C ASP A 613 7.83 -25.33 17.22
N GLY A 614 6.96 -24.44 17.69
CA GLY A 614 6.72 -24.14 19.08
C GLY A 614 5.32 -23.62 19.24
N VAL A 615 4.46 -24.45 19.83
CA VAL A 615 3.08 -24.13 20.19
C VAL A 615 3.05 -22.82 21.00
N LEU A 616 2.76 -21.69 20.35
CA LEU A 616 2.47 -20.43 21.03
C LEU A 616 1.06 -20.47 21.62
N GLU A 617 0.95 -21.03 22.83
CA GLU A 617 -0.14 -20.74 23.74
C GLU A 617 -0.08 -19.25 24.12
N GLY A 618 -0.85 -18.41 23.45
CA GLY A 618 -0.88 -16.98 23.77
C GLY A 618 -1.55 -16.10 22.73
N ASN A 619 -2.68 -16.52 22.16
CA ASN A 619 -3.56 -15.56 21.46
C ASN A 619 -4.15 -14.60 22.52
N GLU A 620 -3.91 -13.29 22.39
CA GLU A 620 -4.58 -12.28 23.23
C GLU A 620 -6.09 -12.29 22.97
N PHE A 621 -6.82 -13.10 23.73
CA PHE A 621 -8.26 -13.02 23.88
C PHE A 621 -8.58 -12.10 25.06
N MET A 622 -8.85 -10.82 24.82
CA MET A 622 -9.46 -9.96 25.83
C MET A 622 -10.70 -9.26 25.28
N THR A 623 -11.86 -9.80 25.66
CA THR A 623 -13.17 -9.14 25.56
C THR A 623 -13.32 -8.19 26.73
N VAL A 624 -13.55 -6.90 26.49
CA VAL A 624 -13.86 -5.93 27.55
C VAL A 624 -15.39 -5.85 27.67
N ASN A 625 -15.94 -6.42 28.74
CA ASN A 625 -17.36 -6.26 29.08
C ASN A 625 -17.60 -4.91 29.76
N PRO A 626 -18.58 -4.09 29.32
CA PRO A 626 -18.99 -2.91 30.05
C PRO A 626 -20.19 -3.27 30.94
N THR A 627 -19.98 -3.47 32.25
CA THR A 627 -20.91 -3.10 33.36
C THR A 627 -20.53 -3.79 34.68
N SER A 628 -20.18 -3.00 35.71
CA SER A 628 -20.76 -3.09 37.06
C SER A 628 -20.19 -1.98 37.96
N ASN A 629 -21.04 -1.02 38.33
CA ASN A 629 -20.83 -0.14 39.48
C ASN A 629 -21.10 -0.93 40.78
N GLN A 630 -20.34 -0.69 41.84
CA GLN A 630 -20.85 -0.17 43.13
C GLN A 630 -19.75 -0.08 44.21
N ALA A 631 -19.82 1.04 44.97
CA ALA A 631 -19.44 1.28 46.37
C ALA A 631 -17.96 1.18 46.80
N GLU A 632 -17.45 1.88 47.82
CA GLU A 632 -17.66 3.18 48.49
C GLU A 632 -16.52 3.27 49.56
N GLU A 633 -16.20 4.47 50.04
CA GLU A 633 -15.45 4.77 51.30
C GLU A 633 -13.93 4.45 51.38
N THR A 634 -13.05 5.22 52.06
CA THR A 634 -13.07 6.56 52.68
C THR A 634 -11.62 7.03 52.98
N ARG A 635 -11.38 8.34 52.82
CA ARG A 635 -10.54 9.28 53.62
C ARG A 635 -9.01 9.11 53.81
N GLU A 636 -8.27 9.98 53.09
CA GLU A 636 -7.47 11.17 53.56
C GLU A 636 -6.33 11.06 54.62
N PRO A 637 -5.42 12.07 54.78
CA PRO A 637 -4.86 13.09 53.85
C PRO A 637 -3.36 13.49 54.09
N LEU A 638 -2.90 14.53 53.34
CA LEU A 638 -1.77 15.48 53.52
C LEU A 638 -0.44 15.10 52.83
N GLU A 639 0.23 15.96 52.07
CA GLU A 639 0.37 17.42 52.22
C GLU A 639 0.72 18.13 50.89
N GLN A 640 0.38 19.41 50.86
CA GLN A 640 0.28 20.34 49.73
C GLN A 640 1.62 20.92 49.27
N LEU A 641 1.74 21.19 47.97
CA LEU A 641 2.44 22.38 47.49
C LEU A 641 1.72 22.93 46.26
N ALA A 642 1.21 24.15 46.43
CA ALA A 642 0.40 24.89 45.49
C ALA A 642 1.23 25.36 44.28
N CYS A 643 0.67 25.21 43.08
CA CYS A 643 0.89 26.17 42.00
C CYS A 643 -0.42 26.37 41.24
N SER A 644 -0.64 27.62 40.88
CA SER A 644 -1.87 28.27 40.46
C SER A 644 -2.57 27.66 39.26
N THR A 645 -3.90 27.56 39.41
CA THR A 645 -4.94 27.50 38.37
C THR A 645 -4.66 28.36 37.13
N ILE A 646 -4.64 27.72 35.97
CA ILE A 646 -5.00 28.30 34.68
C ILE A 646 -6.10 27.38 34.11
N GLU A 647 -7.17 28.00 33.63
CA GLU A 647 -8.50 27.46 33.31
C GLU A 647 -8.48 26.26 32.34
N GLU A 648 -9.27 25.23 32.66
CA GLU A 648 -9.47 23.98 31.88
C GLU A 648 -10.41 24.13 30.66
N ASP A 649 -10.72 25.35 30.21
CA ASP A 649 -11.69 25.58 29.11
C ASP A 649 -11.06 25.82 27.73
N THR A 650 -9.80 25.39 27.49
CA THR A 650 -9.14 25.56 26.17
C THR A 650 -8.54 24.27 25.58
N ILE A 651 -8.90 23.09 26.09
CA ILE A 651 -8.44 21.79 25.55
C ILE A 651 -9.52 21.04 24.75
N CYS A 652 -10.78 21.49 24.79
CA CYS A 652 -11.88 20.91 24.01
C CYS A 652 -12.24 21.65 22.71
N GLN A 653 -11.43 22.60 22.24
CA GLN A 653 -11.68 23.34 20.98
C GLN A 653 -10.65 23.11 19.86
N ILE A 654 -9.70 22.18 20.02
CA ILE A 654 -8.69 21.86 18.98
C ILE A 654 -9.07 20.60 18.16
N ILE A 655 -10.23 19.98 18.44
CA ILE A 655 -10.80 18.92 17.60
C ILE A 655 -12.20 19.31 17.14
N ASP A 656 -12.32 20.48 16.52
CA ASP A 656 -13.48 20.83 15.69
C ASP A 656 -12.99 21.09 14.27
N TRP A 657 -12.73 19.99 13.54
CA TRP A 657 -12.61 20.02 12.09
C TRP A 657 -14.03 20.02 11.52
N ASN A 658 -14.61 21.21 11.37
CA ASN A 658 -15.85 21.41 10.63
C ASN A 658 -15.61 21.18 9.13
N TRP A 659 -16.05 20.03 8.62
CA TRP A 659 -16.44 19.86 7.22
C TRP A 659 -17.96 19.60 7.17
N PRO A 660 -18.71 20.12 6.17
CA PRO A 660 -20.16 20.11 6.19
C PRO A 660 -20.74 18.70 6.30
N SER A 661 -21.71 18.59 7.18
CA SER A 661 -22.54 17.42 7.49
C SER A 661 -23.17 16.76 6.25
N CYS A 662 -22.79 15.50 5.99
CA CYS A 662 -23.61 14.58 5.19
C CYS A 662 -24.92 14.24 5.92
N CYS A 663 -26.01 14.16 5.14
CA CYS A 663 -27.35 13.67 5.49
C CYS A 663 -28.29 14.65 6.23
N GLN A 664 -28.92 15.55 5.48
CA GLN A 664 -30.31 15.96 5.76
C GLN A 664 -31.15 15.81 4.49
N TYR A 665 -31.98 14.77 4.44
CA TYR A 665 -33.14 14.72 3.55
C TYR A 665 -34.29 15.52 4.19
N PRO A 666 -34.92 16.48 3.51
CA PRO A 666 -36.20 17.02 3.96
C PRO A 666 -37.36 16.31 3.26
N THR A 667 -38.16 15.58 4.04
CA THR A 667 -39.49 15.14 3.68
C THR A 667 -40.48 16.31 3.60
N SER A 668 -41.29 16.30 2.53
CA SER A 668 -42.65 16.85 2.37
C SER A 668 -42.91 18.35 2.06
N LEU A 669 -43.39 18.57 0.83
CA LEU A 669 -44.52 19.41 0.36
C LEU A 669 -45.24 20.32 1.39
N SER A 670 -45.26 21.63 1.15
CA SER A 670 -46.39 22.37 0.54
C SER A 670 -46.39 23.90 0.79
N LEU A 671 -46.80 24.63 -0.26
CA LEU A 671 -47.52 25.92 -0.30
C LEU A 671 -46.91 27.22 0.30
N ASP A 672 -46.49 28.08 -0.65
CA ASP A 672 -47.00 29.45 -0.88
C ASP A 672 -46.74 30.56 0.16
N ARG A 673 -45.87 31.53 -0.20
CA ARG A 673 -46.17 32.99 -0.31
C ARG A 673 -44.92 33.89 -0.26
N THR A 674 -44.74 34.63 -1.35
CA THR A 674 -44.36 36.07 -1.46
C THR A 674 -43.48 36.74 -0.39
N SER A 675 -42.34 37.30 -0.81
CA SER A 675 -42.00 38.76 -0.81
C SER A 675 -40.47 38.97 -0.67
N LYS A 676 -39.83 39.51 -1.71
CA LYS A 676 -39.27 40.88 -1.81
C LYS A 676 -38.05 41.16 -0.90
N ASN A 677 -36.91 41.37 -1.58
CA ASN A 677 -36.10 42.60 -1.61
C ASN A 677 -34.60 42.48 -1.27
N ASN A 678 -33.85 43.12 -2.19
CA ASN A 678 -32.53 43.79 -2.09
C ASN A 678 -31.29 42.90 -2.28
N LEU A 679 -30.63 42.86 -3.45
CA LEU A 679 -29.87 43.87 -4.23
C LEU A 679 -28.63 44.46 -3.52
N LEU A 680 -27.51 44.38 -4.28
CA LEU A 680 -26.25 45.17 -4.28
C LEU A 680 -25.10 44.61 -3.43
N TYR A 681 -23.85 44.49 -3.88
CA TYR A 681 -23.12 45.16 -4.97
C TYR A 681 -21.96 44.26 -5.49
N LEU A 682 -21.67 44.38 -6.79
CA LEU A 682 -20.45 43.92 -7.46
C LEU A 682 -19.23 44.79 -7.07
N GLN A 683 -18.09 44.15 -6.81
CA GLN A 683 -16.81 44.48 -7.47
C GLN A 683 -15.84 43.30 -7.40
#